data_AF-A0A939X2X0-F1
#
_entry.id   AF-A0A939X2X0-F1
#
_cell.length_a   1.000
_cell.length_b   1.000
_cell.length_c   1.000
_cell.angle_alpha   90.00
_cell.angle_beta   90.00
_cell.angle_gamma   90.00
#
_symmetry.space_group_name_H-M   'P 1'
#
loop_
_entity.id
_entity.type
_entity.pdbx_description
1 polymer ?
#
loop_
_entity_poly.entity_id
_entity_poly.type
_entity_poly.pdbx_seq_one_letter_code
_entity_poly.pdbx_strand_id
1 'polypeptide(L)'
;MKRYLIIMALLVGITIEAGAVLKEKNLEETLTILRSELTKHYHELTSQREEREEQTQEVFRNLTLTMKQSNQNALMLYSQKQEYLFDLTYACHQATEQYQRFQRQQMPFRDYLKKTDVEIARYDSLVNSLKLMPTNMLSEEAKNDRNVCLTLATCIMRSLQEDTQQMEDYIRYYDNTEQRLKNMNDYAQKRYYDIQTSIFVNGGDTYVDIIRHLMEKWQTMKEVVQKKYTTDKESQRSDWNVYWIFGLFVAIAFYALIAIGLNRLVFRFMPKRFHTEEFLKKRSSIMWTTTAITLALLMGIIRHYSEQNFFIMASGLFVEYLWLLAVILISLLLRVNSEQIRSAFHIYAPLLVIGFVVITFRIILIPSELVSLIFPPILLTCMVWQWWGVKKHNRNIPRSDMFYTYVSLTVFIASVCCSWAGYTLLSVQLLIWWIMQLTCILTITCISDYLKMYEEKRDFSKKPITQTWFYTLVHQVVMPVLIVWSLMLSVYWATDVFNLSDMCWDVFNHKIINQKNLQVSIVKLAIVVSLWFLFRWMSKTILSLMRLHFEIKDPSTAESRVVMGKNVIQLIIWGTWLLLTLAYLHISVEWLLAISAGLSTGIGFAMKDIIENIYYGTMLMTGRIKAGDWIQVDGTMGKVASISYTSTIVESLYGEVITFQNSQLFTKNYKNLTRNHGYILALVPFSVAYGSKAGQVKGLIEDAIQNLKHHMIDNSKRIRVVMTEMADSSINFQLVVWVDAVKKIYVVSDILNCIYDTLNANGIEIPFPQRDIHIKETK
;
A
#
# COMPACT_ATOMS: atom_id res chain seq x y z
N MET A 1 -28.24 2.70 23.47
CA MET A 1 -28.71 4.09 23.67
C MET A 1 -27.88 4.90 24.69
N LYS A 2 -27.56 4.39 25.90
CA LYS A 2 -26.80 5.15 26.91
C LYS A 2 -25.39 5.64 26.48
N ARG A 3 -24.65 4.90 25.65
CA ARG A 3 -23.32 5.32 25.15
C ARG A 3 -23.36 6.46 24.12
N TYR A 4 -24.41 6.53 23.29
CA TYR A 4 -24.59 7.64 22.35
C TYR A 4 -25.03 8.92 23.06
N LEU A 5 -25.81 8.82 24.13
CA LEU A 5 -26.18 9.96 24.97
C LEU A 5 -24.98 10.58 25.70
N ILE A 6 -24.01 9.77 26.14
CA ILE A 6 -22.79 10.27 26.78
C ILE A 6 -21.89 10.97 25.75
N ILE A 7 -21.76 10.42 24.54
CA ILE A 7 -21.00 11.06 23.45
C ILE A 7 -21.69 12.34 22.97
N MET A 8 -23.01 12.36 22.92
CA MET A 8 -23.78 13.57 22.58
C MET A 8 -23.69 14.62 23.69
N ALA A 9 -23.70 14.23 24.97
CA ALA A 9 -23.49 15.13 26.10
C ALA A 9 -22.05 15.69 26.15
N LEU A 10 -21.05 14.89 25.75
CA LEU A 10 -19.66 15.32 25.59
C LEU A 10 -19.49 16.25 24.40
N LEU A 11 -20.17 15.99 23.27
CA LEU A 11 -20.19 16.87 22.10
C LEU A 11 -20.91 18.19 22.40
N VAL A 12 -22.01 18.17 23.14
CA VAL A 12 -22.73 19.38 23.57
C VAL A 12 -21.90 20.17 24.59
N GLY A 13 -21.19 19.48 25.49
CA GLY A 13 -20.27 20.12 26.45
C GLY A 13 -19.06 20.81 25.81
N ILE A 14 -18.66 20.42 24.60
CA ILE A 14 -17.56 21.04 23.84
C ILE A 14 -18.06 22.20 22.95
N THR A 15 -19.38 22.32 22.72
CA THR A 15 -19.96 23.39 21.88
C THR A 15 -20.44 24.64 22.63
N ILE A 16 -20.22 24.74 23.95
CA ILE A 16 -20.62 25.91 24.75
C ILE A 16 -19.39 26.69 25.21
N GLU A 17 -18.62 27.17 24.24
CA GLU A 17 -17.84 28.41 24.38
C GLU A 17 -18.17 29.28 23.17
N ALA A 18 -19.45 29.67 23.08
CA ALA A 18 -19.87 30.74 22.20
C ALA A 18 -19.81 32.04 23.00
N GLY A 19 -18.68 32.74 22.93
CA GLY A 19 -18.56 34.15 23.34
C GLY A 19 -19.37 35.03 22.39
N ALA A 20 -20.69 34.94 22.47
CA ALA A 20 -21.60 35.80 21.74
C ALA A 20 -22.14 36.83 22.72
N VAL A 21 -21.84 38.11 22.49
CA VAL A 21 -22.59 39.22 23.10
C VAL A 21 -23.98 39.20 22.47
N LEU A 22 -24.89 38.46 23.09
CA LEU A 22 -26.31 38.48 22.74
C LEU A 22 -26.90 39.80 23.23
N LYS A 23 -28.01 40.23 22.60
CA LYS A 23 -28.75 41.43 23.03
C LYS A 23 -29.32 41.17 24.43
N GLU A 24 -28.63 41.64 25.45
CA GLU A 24 -29.08 41.54 26.84
C GLU A 24 -30.33 42.37 27.09
N LYS A 25 -30.99 42.11 28.22
CA LYS A 25 -32.30 42.69 28.56
C LYS A 25 -32.25 44.21 28.65
N ASN A 26 -31.09 44.77 29.03
CA ASN A 26 -30.83 46.20 29.09
C ASN A 26 -29.33 46.54 28.85
N LEU A 27 -29.05 47.82 28.65
CA LEU A 27 -27.70 48.34 28.38
C LEU A 27 -26.75 48.13 29.58
N GLU A 28 -27.27 48.16 30.80
CA GLU A 28 -26.50 48.02 32.03
C GLU A 28 -25.93 46.59 32.17
N GLU A 29 -26.77 45.56 32.00
CA GLU A 29 -26.32 44.16 31.98
C GLU A 29 -25.31 43.92 30.84
N THR A 30 -25.52 44.55 29.68
CA THR A 30 -24.58 44.47 28.55
C THR A 30 -23.20 45.03 28.92
N LEU A 31 -23.15 46.18 29.61
CA LEU A 31 -21.89 46.83 30.04
C LEU A 31 -21.19 46.02 31.14
N THR A 32 -21.93 45.42 32.06
CA THR A 32 -21.35 44.59 33.13
C THR A 32 -20.77 43.28 32.57
N ILE A 33 -21.44 42.63 31.62
CA ILE A 33 -20.91 41.43 30.94
C ILE A 33 -19.69 41.80 30.11
N LEU A 34 -19.75 42.89 29.33
CA LEU A 34 -18.62 43.38 28.55
C LEU A 34 -17.42 43.68 29.46
N ARG A 35 -17.63 44.29 30.63
CA ARG A 35 -16.58 44.52 31.62
C ARG A 35 -15.93 43.21 32.05
N SER A 36 -16.72 42.18 32.35
CA SER A 36 -16.22 40.86 32.75
C SER A 36 -15.36 40.22 31.65
N GLU A 37 -15.86 40.23 30.41
CA GLU A 37 -15.15 39.69 29.25
C GLU A 37 -13.84 40.44 28.96
N LEU A 38 -13.88 41.77 28.95
CA LEU A 38 -12.69 42.60 28.75
C LEU A 38 -11.68 42.42 29.89
N THR A 39 -12.14 42.25 31.12
CA THR A 39 -11.25 42.01 32.27
C THR A 39 -10.57 40.66 32.14
N LYS A 40 -11.32 39.61 31.77
CA LYS A 40 -10.78 38.26 31.53
C LYS A 40 -9.76 38.27 30.40
N HIS A 41 -10.11 38.85 29.25
CA HIS A 41 -9.24 38.94 28.08
C HIS A 41 -7.98 39.77 28.35
N TYR A 42 -8.10 40.88 29.08
CA TYR A 42 -6.95 41.68 29.50
C TYR A 42 -6.01 40.86 30.39
N HIS A 43 -6.54 40.11 31.37
CA HIS A 43 -5.72 39.25 32.23
C HIS A 43 -5.02 38.15 31.43
N GLU A 44 -5.72 37.48 30.52
CA GLU A 44 -5.14 36.46 29.62
C GLU A 44 -4.04 37.04 28.71
N LEU A 45 -4.26 38.23 28.15
CA LEU A 45 -3.24 38.91 27.34
C LEU A 45 -2.01 39.26 28.18
N THR A 46 -2.19 39.75 29.40
CA THR A 46 -1.09 40.12 30.29
C THR A 46 -0.32 38.92 30.83
N SER A 47 -0.99 37.82 31.17
CA SER A 47 -0.32 36.60 31.66
C SER A 47 0.52 35.92 30.59
N GLN A 48 0.08 36.00 29.33
CA GLN A 48 0.80 35.44 28.19
C GLN A 48 1.88 36.38 27.62
N ARG A 49 1.98 37.62 28.12
CA ARG A 49 2.93 38.60 27.57
C ARG A 49 4.38 38.15 27.74
N GLU A 50 4.74 37.70 28.94
CA GLU A 50 6.10 37.22 29.24
C GLU A 50 6.46 36.01 28.37
N GLU A 51 5.55 35.04 28.24
CA GLU A 51 5.76 33.86 27.38
C GLU A 51 5.93 34.24 25.91
N ARG A 52 5.14 35.19 25.40
CA ARG A 52 5.26 35.69 24.01
C ARG A 52 6.56 36.45 23.79
N GLU A 53 6.99 37.28 24.75
CA GLU A 53 8.26 38.00 24.67
C GLU A 53 9.46 37.03 24.68
N GLU A 54 9.45 36.00 25.51
CA GLU A 54 10.49 34.95 25.53
C GLU A 54 10.55 34.16 24.21
N GLN A 55 9.41 33.71 23.70
CA GLN A 55 9.33 33.00 22.41
C GLN A 55 9.87 33.86 21.27
N THR A 56 9.54 35.16 21.28
CA THR A 56 9.98 36.11 20.27
C THR A 56 11.50 36.34 20.32
N GLN A 57 12.06 36.49 21.52
CA GLN A 57 13.50 36.59 21.72
C GLN A 57 14.24 35.32 21.28
N GLU A 58 13.67 34.15 21.51
CA GLU A 58 14.23 32.89 21.04
C GLU A 58 14.25 32.81 19.51
N VAL A 59 13.17 33.20 18.84
CA VAL A 59 13.12 33.29 17.37
C VAL A 59 14.21 34.23 16.85
N PHE A 60 14.37 35.41 17.46
CA PHE A 60 15.41 36.36 17.07
C PHE A 60 16.82 35.80 17.26
N ARG A 61 17.07 35.13 18.39
CA ARG A 61 18.34 34.44 18.66
C ARG A 61 18.63 33.39 17.59
N ASN A 62 17.63 32.60 17.21
CA ASN A 62 17.74 31.58 16.18
C ASN A 62 18.00 32.18 14.79
N LEU A 63 17.33 33.28 14.42
CA LEU A 63 17.60 34.01 13.18
C LEU A 63 19.03 34.58 13.17
N THR A 64 19.50 35.15 14.28
CA THR A 64 20.86 35.68 14.40
C THR A 64 21.91 34.59 14.26
N LEU A 65 21.69 33.41 14.87
CA LEU A 65 22.56 32.25 14.71
C LEU A 65 22.56 31.74 13.26
N THR A 66 21.39 31.67 12.62
CA THR A 66 21.25 31.31 11.21
C THR A 66 22.01 32.28 10.31
N MET A 67 21.94 33.58 10.59
CA MET A 67 22.67 34.61 9.86
C MET A 67 24.19 34.48 10.04
N LYS A 68 24.66 34.19 11.25
CA LYS A 68 26.09 33.92 11.51
C LYS A 68 26.57 32.69 10.72
N GLN A 69 25.80 31.60 10.73
CA GLN A 69 26.09 30.41 9.92
C GLN A 69 26.05 30.72 8.42
N SER A 70 25.09 31.54 7.97
CA SER A 70 25.02 31.98 6.57
C SER A 70 26.26 32.75 6.15
N ASN A 71 26.80 33.62 7.02
CA ASN A 71 28.05 34.33 6.74
C ASN A 71 29.23 33.37 6.61
N GLN A 72 29.33 32.37 7.49
CA GLN A 72 30.37 31.35 7.41
C GLN A 72 30.25 30.52 6.13
N ASN A 73 29.05 30.03 5.82
CA ASN A 73 28.79 29.22 4.62
C ASN A 73 28.99 30.03 3.34
N ALA A 74 28.62 31.30 3.31
CA ALA A 74 28.85 32.19 2.17
C ALA A 74 30.35 32.44 1.94
N LEU A 75 31.12 32.72 3.00
CA LEU A 75 32.58 32.85 2.89
C LEU A 75 33.22 31.55 2.41
N MET A 76 32.76 30.42 2.95
CA MET A 76 33.21 29.11 2.52
C MET A 76 32.87 28.85 1.04
N LEU A 77 31.70 29.22 0.56
CA LEU A 77 31.25 28.98 -0.82
C LEU A 77 31.90 29.90 -1.84
N TYR A 78 32.02 31.20 -1.53
CA TYR A 78 32.55 32.20 -2.47
C TYR A 78 34.07 32.22 -2.56
N SER A 79 34.78 31.74 -1.55
CA SER A 79 36.24 31.67 -1.56
C SER A 79 36.81 30.49 -2.36
N GLN A 80 36.00 29.48 -2.71
CA GLN A 80 36.49 28.28 -3.39
C GLN A 80 36.78 28.51 -4.86
N LYS A 81 37.93 27.99 -5.29
CA LYS A 81 38.31 27.89 -6.71
C LYS A 81 37.73 26.62 -7.32
N GLN A 82 37.51 26.66 -8.63
CA GLN A 82 36.94 25.54 -9.39
C GLN A 82 37.83 24.28 -9.37
N GLU A 83 39.14 24.44 -9.18
CA GLU A 83 40.12 23.35 -9.04
C GLU A 83 39.91 22.50 -7.78
N TYR A 84 39.24 23.04 -6.75
CA TYR A 84 38.95 22.36 -5.49
C TYR A 84 37.53 21.80 -5.47
N LEU A 85 37.27 20.86 -6.39
CA LEU A 85 35.94 20.30 -6.62
C LEU A 85 35.27 19.77 -5.35
N PHE A 86 35.97 19.02 -4.51
CA PHE A 86 35.41 18.45 -3.28
C PHE A 86 35.05 19.51 -2.24
N ASP A 87 35.90 20.52 -2.06
CA ASP A 87 35.66 21.64 -1.15
C ASP A 87 34.45 22.47 -1.61
N LEU A 88 34.35 22.70 -2.92
CA LEU A 88 33.23 23.38 -3.53
C LEU A 88 31.92 22.59 -3.37
N THR A 89 31.92 21.27 -3.60
CA THR A 89 30.71 20.44 -3.41
C THR A 89 30.20 20.48 -1.96
N TYR A 90 31.11 20.44 -0.98
CA TYR A 90 30.74 20.53 0.44
C TYR A 90 30.14 21.91 0.76
N ALA A 91 30.75 22.98 0.27
CA ALA A 91 30.25 24.34 0.49
C ALA A 91 28.88 24.57 -0.15
N CYS A 92 28.67 24.06 -1.36
CA CYS A 92 27.37 24.11 -2.05
C CYS A 92 26.30 23.35 -1.27
N HIS A 93 26.65 22.19 -0.70
CA HIS A 93 25.73 21.38 0.10
C HIS A 93 25.30 22.10 1.37
N GLN A 94 26.26 22.63 2.14
CA GLN A 94 25.97 23.36 3.37
C GLN A 94 25.09 24.59 3.12
N ALA A 95 25.33 25.32 2.01
CA ALA A 95 24.48 26.44 1.63
C ALA A 95 23.04 26.02 1.30
N THR A 96 22.89 24.91 0.56
CA THR A 96 21.59 24.36 0.14
C THR A 96 20.81 23.81 1.33
N GLU A 97 21.46 23.00 2.17
CA GLU A 97 20.87 22.40 3.37
C GLU A 97 20.38 23.50 4.34
N GLN A 98 21.17 24.54 4.54
CA GLN A 98 20.80 25.66 5.40
C GLN A 98 19.52 26.37 4.92
N TYR A 99 19.41 26.63 3.61
CA TYR A 99 18.21 27.23 3.03
C TYR A 99 16.98 26.32 3.17
N GLN A 100 17.12 25.02 2.90
CA GLN A 100 16.03 24.06 3.07
C GLN A 100 15.59 23.95 4.54
N ARG A 101 16.53 23.93 5.48
CA ARG A 101 16.24 23.88 6.93
C ARG A 101 15.47 25.11 7.37
N PHE A 102 15.86 26.29 6.89
CA PHE A 102 15.16 27.54 7.16
C PHE A 102 13.71 27.53 6.62
N GLN A 103 13.51 27.06 5.39
CA GLN A 103 12.18 26.93 4.78
C GLN A 103 11.27 25.95 5.55
N ARG A 104 11.80 24.82 6.04
CA ARG A 104 11.03 23.85 6.85
C ARG A 104 10.58 24.42 8.21
N GLN A 105 11.27 25.45 8.71
CA GLN A 105 10.98 26.10 9.99
C GLN A 105 10.16 27.39 9.84
N GLN A 106 9.61 27.66 8.66
CA GLN A 106 8.82 28.86 8.39
C GLN A 106 7.55 28.90 9.26
N MET A 107 7.44 29.92 10.10
CA MET A 107 6.27 30.19 10.94
C MET A 107 5.27 31.08 10.17
N PRO A 108 3.95 30.87 10.33
CA PRO A 108 2.92 31.64 9.64
C PRO A 108 2.67 33.03 10.29
N PHE A 109 3.73 33.82 10.49
CA PHE A 109 3.68 35.13 11.15
C PHE A 109 2.73 36.12 10.44
N ARG A 110 2.65 36.05 9.10
CA ARG A 110 1.78 36.93 8.31
C ARG A 110 0.29 36.68 8.56
N ASP A 111 -0.10 35.42 8.77
CA ASP A 111 -1.49 35.08 9.08
C ASP A 111 -1.88 35.53 10.49
N TYR A 112 -0.93 35.50 11.43
CA TYR A 112 -1.11 36.03 12.78
C TYR A 112 -1.32 37.55 12.76
N LEU A 113 -0.44 38.31 12.08
CA LEU A 113 -0.57 39.76 11.96
C LEU A 113 -1.91 40.19 11.38
N LYS A 114 -2.33 39.52 10.28
CA LYS A 114 -3.61 39.81 9.64
C LYS A 114 -4.80 39.60 10.58
N LYS A 115 -4.73 38.62 11.50
CA LYS A 115 -5.78 38.41 12.51
C LYS A 115 -5.73 39.50 13.57
N THR A 116 -4.55 39.85 14.06
CA THR A 116 -4.35 40.90 15.07
C THR A 116 -4.83 42.27 14.57
N ASP A 117 -4.55 42.63 13.31
CA ASP A 117 -5.05 43.88 12.70
C ASP A 117 -6.58 43.96 12.69
N VAL A 118 -7.26 42.84 12.38
CA VAL A 118 -8.72 42.76 12.43
C VAL A 118 -9.23 42.95 13.86
N GLU A 119 -8.54 42.39 14.86
CA GLU A 119 -8.89 42.60 16.27
C GLU A 119 -8.64 44.03 16.74
N ILE A 120 -7.54 44.66 16.32
CA ILE A 120 -7.25 46.07 16.60
C ILE A 120 -8.39 46.95 16.06
N ALA A 121 -8.82 46.72 14.80
CA ALA A 121 -9.94 47.46 14.20
C ALA A 121 -11.27 47.22 14.95
N ARG A 122 -11.50 46.00 15.44
CA ARG A 122 -12.66 45.67 16.29
C ARG A 122 -12.64 46.47 17.60
N TYR A 123 -11.50 46.51 18.29
CA TYR A 123 -11.37 47.25 19.55
C TYR A 123 -11.41 48.77 19.34
N ASP A 124 -10.86 49.30 18.24
CA ASP A 124 -10.97 50.72 17.91
C ASP A 124 -12.44 51.14 17.74
N SER A 125 -13.22 50.33 17.02
CA SER A 125 -14.67 50.54 16.86
C SER A 125 -15.40 50.50 18.22
N LEU A 126 -15.03 49.56 19.10
CA LEU A 126 -15.60 49.43 20.44
C LEU A 126 -15.26 50.65 21.33
N VAL A 127 -14.01 51.09 21.32
CA VAL A 127 -13.52 52.26 22.06
C VAL A 127 -14.28 53.51 21.60
N ASN A 128 -14.43 53.70 20.29
CA ASN A 128 -15.17 54.84 19.74
C ASN A 128 -16.66 54.81 20.14
N SER A 129 -17.30 53.64 20.11
CA SER A 129 -18.69 53.46 20.55
C SER A 129 -18.88 53.78 22.04
N LEU A 130 -18.02 53.24 22.91
CA LEU A 130 -18.05 53.52 24.34
C LEU A 130 -17.80 55.01 24.61
N LYS A 131 -16.85 55.63 23.89
CA LYS A 131 -16.49 57.05 24.03
C LYS A 131 -17.63 58.00 23.69
N LEU A 132 -18.42 57.68 22.65
CA LEU A 132 -19.54 58.50 22.18
C LEU A 132 -20.86 58.25 22.95
N MET A 133 -20.91 57.23 23.81
CA MET A 133 -22.11 56.89 24.58
C MET A 133 -22.51 58.02 25.55
N PRO A 134 -23.77 58.51 25.51
CA PRO A 134 -24.22 59.64 26.34
C PRO A 134 -24.33 59.23 27.81
N THR A 135 -23.50 59.84 28.66
CA THR A 135 -23.43 59.52 30.10
C THR A 135 -24.67 59.93 30.89
N ASN A 136 -25.48 60.84 30.36
CA ASN A 136 -26.64 61.40 31.05
C ASN A 136 -27.81 60.41 31.19
N MET A 137 -27.77 59.30 30.43
CA MET A 137 -28.83 58.29 30.38
C MET A 137 -28.47 56.99 31.14
N LEU A 138 -27.31 56.96 31.80
CA LEU A 138 -26.77 55.79 32.51
C LEU A 138 -26.90 55.96 34.02
N SER A 139 -27.17 54.88 34.75
CA SER A 139 -27.02 54.85 36.21
C SER A 139 -25.55 55.04 36.63
N GLU A 140 -25.30 55.38 37.89
CA GLU A 140 -23.93 55.55 38.40
C GLU A 140 -23.09 54.27 38.27
N GLU A 141 -23.70 53.09 38.45
CA GLU A 141 -23.03 51.79 38.22
C GLU A 141 -22.69 51.59 36.73
N ALA A 142 -23.62 51.88 35.82
CA ALA A 142 -23.39 51.74 34.38
C ALA A 142 -22.38 52.77 33.84
N LYS A 143 -22.29 53.97 34.42
CA LYS A 143 -21.23 54.95 34.13
C LYS A 143 -19.85 54.42 34.51
N ASN A 144 -19.74 53.80 35.69
CA ASN A 144 -18.50 53.20 36.16
C ASN A 144 -18.10 52.02 35.27
N ASP A 145 -19.01 51.11 34.96
CA ASP A 145 -18.75 49.96 34.07
C ASP A 145 -18.34 50.41 32.67
N ARG A 146 -19.00 51.43 32.10
CA ARG A 146 -18.60 52.04 30.82
C ARG A 146 -17.18 52.60 30.86
N ASN A 147 -16.81 53.31 31.92
CA ASN A 147 -15.46 53.90 32.04
C ASN A 147 -14.37 52.84 32.21
N VAL A 148 -14.67 51.76 32.95
CA VAL A 148 -13.77 50.60 33.09
C VAL A 148 -13.64 49.89 31.74
N CYS A 149 -14.74 49.62 31.02
CA CYS A 149 -14.71 49.02 29.69
C CYS A 149 -13.90 49.87 28.70
N LEU A 150 -14.09 51.19 28.69
CA LEU A 150 -13.35 52.10 27.83
C LEU A 150 -11.86 52.04 28.11
N THR A 151 -11.47 51.99 29.39
CA THR A 151 -10.06 51.89 29.80
C THR A 151 -9.47 50.55 29.38
N LEU A 152 -10.14 49.44 29.68
CA LEU A 152 -9.69 48.09 29.32
C LEU A 152 -9.58 47.89 27.81
N ALA A 153 -10.60 48.30 27.05
CA ALA A 153 -10.58 48.21 25.59
C ALA A 153 -9.45 49.05 24.97
N THR A 154 -9.18 50.24 25.51
CA THR A 154 -8.06 51.09 25.07
C THR A 154 -6.71 50.44 25.39
N CYS A 155 -6.55 49.83 26.57
CA CYS A 155 -5.32 49.13 26.95
C CYS A 155 -5.09 47.87 26.11
N ILE A 156 -6.13 47.06 25.88
CA ILE A 156 -6.05 45.87 25.01
C ILE A 156 -5.64 46.28 23.60
N MET A 157 -6.30 47.29 23.02
CA MET A 157 -5.98 47.79 21.68
C MET A 157 -4.52 48.25 21.56
N ARG A 158 -4.03 49.04 22.54
CA ARG A 158 -2.63 49.48 22.57
C ARG A 158 -1.65 48.32 22.69
N SER A 159 -1.93 47.33 23.53
CA SER A 159 -1.09 46.14 23.67
C SER A 159 -0.99 45.36 22.35
N LEU A 160 -2.11 45.18 21.65
CA LEU A 160 -2.12 44.49 20.35
C LEU A 160 -1.37 45.29 19.27
N GLN A 161 -1.45 46.62 19.30
CA GLN A 161 -0.69 47.51 18.41
C GLN A 161 0.83 47.44 18.67
N GLU A 162 1.24 47.44 19.94
CA GLU A 162 2.65 47.27 20.33
C GLU A 162 3.20 45.90 19.87
N ASP A 163 2.44 44.82 20.10
CA ASP A 163 2.81 43.46 19.68
C ASP A 163 2.95 43.37 18.15
N THR A 164 2.04 44.00 17.41
CA THR A 164 2.07 44.06 15.93
C THR A 164 3.32 44.79 15.43
N GLN A 165 3.64 45.94 16.02
CA GLN A 165 4.80 46.74 15.64
C GLN A 165 6.12 46.00 15.89
N GLN A 166 6.24 45.28 17.01
CA GLN A 166 7.40 44.43 17.27
C GLN A 166 7.50 43.30 16.24
N MET A 167 6.38 42.67 15.89
CA MET A 167 6.31 41.57 14.92
C MET A 167 6.74 41.99 13.49
N GLU A 168 6.43 43.22 13.07
CA GLU A 168 6.82 43.74 11.76
C GLU A 168 8.34 43.82 11.55
N ASP A 169 9.08 44.27 12.56
CA ASP A 169 10.54 44.30 12.50
C ASP A 169 11.13 42.89 12.39
N TYR A 170 10.53 41.89 13.07
CA TYR A 170 10.95 40.49 12.94
C TYR A 170 10.70 39.92 11.55
N ILE A 171 9.56 40.24 10.92
CA ILE A 171 9.29 39.84 9.53
C ILE A 171 10.34 40.43 8.61
N ARG A 172 10.73 41.69 8.81
CA ARG A 172 11.81 42.31 8.04
C ARG A 172 13.13 41.56 8.20
N TYR A 173 13.51 41.18 9.42
CA TYR A 173 14.72 40.36 9.66
C TYR A 173 14.62 38.96 9.04
N TYR A 174 13.44 38.33 9.11
CA TYR A 174 13.16 37.04 8.51
C TYR A 174 13.30 37.10 6.99
N ASP A 175 12.60 38.03 6.32
CA ASP A 175 12.60 38.20 4.87
C ASP A 175 14.01 38.51 4.35
N ASN A 176 14.77 39.35 5.06
CA ASN A 176 16.18 39.62 4.73
C ASN A 176 17.06 38.36 4.85
N THR A 177 16.83 37.55 5.88
CA THR A 177 17.56 36.29 6.09
C THR A 177 17.21 35.28 5.00
N GLU A 178 15.91 35.15 4.67
CA GLU A 178 15.40 34.29 3.61
C GLU A 178 16.02 34.67 2.26
N GLN A 179 15.98 35.95 1.89
CA GLN A 179 16.50 36.44 0.63
C GLN A 179 18.00 36.19 0.51
N ARG A 180 18.77 36.40 1.58
CA ARG A 180 20.21 36.11 1.61
C ARG A 180 20.49 34.62 1.44
N LEU A 181 19.80 33.77 2.20
CA LEU A 181 19.95 32.31 2.12
C LEU A 181 19.56 31.80 0.72
N LYS A 182 18.50 32.36 0.13
CA LYS A 182 18.06 32.05 -1.23
C LYS A 182 19.14 32.41 -2.25
N ASN A 183 19.68 33.62 -2.22
CA ASN A 183 20.75 34.04 -3.13
C ASN A 183 21.99 33.13 -3.02
N MET A 184 22.34 32.74 -1.79
CA MET A 184 23.45 31.81 -1.53
C MET A 184 23.14 30.41 -2.10
N ASN A 185 21.92 29.91 -1.92
CA ASN A 185 21.44 28.65 -2.49
C ASN A 185 21.43 28.70 -4.03
N ASP A 186 20.95 29.78 -4.64
CA ASP A 186 20.90 29.94 -6.10
C ASP A 186 22.31 29.92 -6.70
N TYR A 187 23.28 30.55 -6.04
CA TYR A 187 24.69 30.45 -6.43
C TYR A 187 25.25 29.04 -6.23
N ALA A 188 24.94 28.36 -5.13
CA ALA A 188 25.34 26.97 -4.90
C ALA A 188 24.78 26.05 -6.00
N GLN A 189 23.51 26.21 -6.40
CA GLN A 189 22.89 25.46 -7.50
C GLN A 189 23.58 25.72 -8.84
N LYS A 190 23.95 26.97 -9.13
CA LYS A 190 24.74 27.30 -10.33
C LYS A 190 26.10 26.60 -10.31
N ARG A 191 26.79 26.60 -9.17
CA ARG A 191 28.07 25.89 -9.02
C ARG A 191 27.93 24.38 -9.13
N TYR A 192 26.84 23.81 -8.64
CA TYR A 192 26.52 22.40 -8.86
C TYR A 192 26.36 22.06 -10.34
N TYR A 193 25.71 22.93 -11.11
CA TYR A 193 25.59 22.77 -12.56
C TYR A 193 26.97 22.84 -13.25
N ASP A 194 27.85 23.76 -12.84
CA ASP A 194 29.22 23.85 -13.35
C ASP A 194 30.03 22.56 -13.04
N ILE A 195 29.82 21.97 -11.86
CA ILE A 195 30.44 20.69 -11.46
C ILE A 195 29.87 19.53 -12.29
N GLN A 196 28.56 19.51 -12.54
CA GLN A 196 27.94 18.48 -13.36
C GLN A 196 28.47 18.52 -14.80
N THR A 197 28.59 19.72 -15.38
CA THR A 197 29.13 19.88 -16.73
C THR A 197 30.63 19.51 -16.80
N SER A 198 31.41 19.75 -15.76
CA SER A 198 32.83 19.30 -15.72
C SER A 198 33.00 17.80 -15.53
N ILE A 199 32.06 17.11 -14.84
CA ILE A 199 32.13 15.65 -14.66
C ILE A 199 31.66 14.90 -15.90
N PHE A 200 30.59 15.37 -16.56
CA PHE A 200 29.89 14.60 -17.60
C PHE A 200 30.08 15.11 -19.04
N VAL A 201 30.46 16.38 -19.22
CA VAL A 201 30.49 17.01 -20.55
C VAL A 201 31.91 17.40 -20.96
N ASN A 202 32.59 18.21 -20.15
CA ASN A 202 33.93 18.69 -20.45
C ASN A 202 34.97 17.68 -19.96
N GLY A 203 35.53 16.87 -20.87
CA GLY A 203 36.69 16.04 -20.56
C GLY A 203 37.93 16.91 -20.34
N GLY A 204 38.76 16.54 -19.36
CA GLY A 204 40.10 17.12 -19.24
C GLY A 204 41.02 16.63 -20.36
N ASP A 205 42.31 16.95 -20.26
CA ASP A 205 43.30 16.45 -21.20
C ASP A 205 43.32 14.91 -21.21
N THR A 206 43.45 14.31 -22.39
CA THR A 206 43.61 12.85 -22.53
C THR A 206 44.84 12.43 -21.71
N TYR A 207 44.80 11.28 -21.04
CA TYR A 207 45.93 10.84 -20.21
C TYR A 207 47.24 10.72 -21.01
N VAL A 208 47.14 10.41 -22.30
CA VAL A 208 48.28 10.41 -23.24
C VAL A 208 48.88 11.81 -23.39
N ASP A 209 48.06 12.86 -23.43
CA ASP A 209 48.51 14.24 -23.53
C ASP A 209 49.09 14.74 -22.20
N ILE A 210 48.51 14.31 -21.07
CA ILE A 210 49.09 14.55 -19.73
C ILE A 210 50.50 13.95 -19.63
N ILE A 211 50.72 12.74 -20.17
CA ILE A 211 52.05 12.11 -20.19
C ILE A 211 53.00 12.83 -21.15
N ARG A 212 52.52 13.30 -22.32
CA ARG A 212 53.35 14.08 -23.26
C ARG A 212 53.83 15.40 -22.66
N HIS A 213 52.97 16.04 -21.86
CA HIS A 213 53.27 17.29 -21.14
C HIS A 213 53.57 17.06 -19.65
N LEU A 214 54.13 15.88 -19.30
CA LEU A 214 54.30 15.47 -17.91
C LEU A 214 55.09 16.47 -17.07
N MET A 215 56.14 17.07 -17.64
CA MET A 215 57.00 18.01 -16.90
C MET A 215 56.25 19.30 -16.54
N GLU A 216 55.43 19.82 -17.44
CA GLU A 216 54.60 21.00 -17.22
C GLU A 216 53.50 20.71 -16.21
N LYS A 217 52.72 19.64 -16.41
CA LYS A 217 51.65 19.22 -15.50
C LYS A 217 52.17 18.86 -14.10
N TRP A 218 53.37 18.28 -14.01
CA TRP A 218 54.02 18.00 -12.73
C TRP A 218 54.39 19.27 -11.97
N GLN A 219 54.86 20.32 -12.67
CA GLN A 219 55.15 21.61 -12.04
C GLN A 219 53.86 22.28 -11.55
N THR A 220 52.81 22.31 -12.37
CA THR A 220 51.49 22.83 -11.97
C THR A 220 50.93 22.06 -10.77
N MET A 221 50.98 20.72 -10.81
CA MET A 221 50.56 19.88 -9.69
C MET A 221 51.36 20.19 -8.43
N LYS A 222 52.68 20.30 -8.54
CA LYS A 222 53.54 20.63 -7.40
C LYS A 222 53.17 21.98 -6.80
N GLU A 223 52.91 22.99 -7.62
CA GLU A 223 52.47 24.30 -7.13
C GLU A 223 51.10 24.25 -6.45
N VAL A 224 50.13 23.52 -7.00
CA VAL A 224 48.78 23.40 -6.43
C VAL A 224 48.82 22.64 -5.10
N VAL A 225 49.55 21.52 -5.05
CA VAL A 225 49.76 20.73 -3.82
C VAL A 225 50.51 21.55 -2.78
N GLN A 226 51.55 22.28 -3.19
CA GLN A 226 52.30 23.15 -2.29
C GLN A 226 51.37 24.24 -1.73
N LYS A 227 50.66 25.02 -2.57
CA LYS A 227 49.71 26.05 -2.12
C LYS A 227 48.62 25.51 -1.17
N LYS A 228 48.14 24.28 -1.37
CA LYS A 228 47.08 23.68 -0.54
C LYS A 228 47.60 23.15 0.80
N TYR A 229 48.78 22.54 0.82
CA TYR A 229 49.29 21.83 2.00
C TYR A 229 50.47 22.53 2.70
N THR A 230 51.08 23.58 2.15
CA THR A 230 52.09 24.35 2.89
C THR A 230 51.46 25.34 3.85
N THR A 231 51.84 25.23 5.11
CA THR A 231 51.35 26.05 6.21
C THR A 231 52.07 27.41 6.22
N ASP A 232 51.37 28.49 5.89
CA ASP A 232 51.81 29.84 6.30
C ASP A 232 51.60 30.03 7.81
N LYS A 233 52.42 30.85 8.48
CA LYS A 233 52.33 31.07 9.95
C LYS A 233 50.94 31.54 10.42
N GLU A 234 50.17 32.20 9.57
CA GLU A 234 48.78 32.64 9.86
C GLU A 234 47.73 31.53 9.68
N SER A 235 48.04 30.47 8.91
CA SER A 235 47.14 29.34 8.63
C SER A 235 47.07 28.28 9.74
N GLN A 236 47.84 28.45 10.82
CA GLN A 236 47.90 27.51 11.95
C GLN A 236 46.56 27.29 12.68
N ARG A 237 45.60 28.20 12.52
CA ARG A 237 44.26 28.11 13.10
C ARG A 237 43.21 27.46 12.19
N SER A 238 43.58 27.02 10.99
CA SER A 238 42.65 26.33 10.09
C SER A 238 42.43 24.87 10.52
N ASP A 239 41.17 24.46 10.63
CA ASP A 239 40.77 23.06 10.89
C ASP A 239 41.23 22.09 9.78
N TRP A 240 41.65 22.61 8.63
CA TRP A 240 42.08 21.83 7.45
C TRP A 240 43.61 21.74 7.30
N ASN A 241 44.35 22.03 8.37
CA ASN A 241 45.81 21.97 8.37
C ASN A 241 46.31 20.53 8.19
N VAL A 242 47.47 20.35 7.55
CA VAL A 242 48.12 19.05 7.29
C VAL A 242 48.33 18.25 8.58
N TYR A 243 48.55 18.91 9.71
CA TYR A 243 48.70 18.24 11.01
C TYR A 243 47.45 17.46 11.41
N TRP A 244 46.24 17.97 11.14
CA TRP A 244 44.99 17.29 11.44
C TRP A 244 44.73 16.11 10.50
N ILE A 245 45.07 16.26 9.21
CA ILE A 245 45.03 15.17 8.23
C ILE A 245 45.97 14.04 8.67
N PHE A 246 47.22 14.37 9.01
CA PHE A 246 48.20 13.39 9.47
C PHE A 246 47.78 12.74 10.80
N GLY A 247 47.28 13.54 11.75
CA GLY A 247 46.75 13.06 13.02
C GLY A 247 45.59 12.06 12.84
N LEU A 248 44.72 12.28 11.85
CA LEU A 248 43.65 11.35 11.51
C LEU A 248 44.18 10.00 11.00
N PHE A 249 45.17 9.97 10.11
CA PHE A 249 45.76 8.71 9.66
C PHE A 249 46.49 7.95 10.77
N VAL A 250 47.19 8.66 11.66
CA VAL A 250 47.82 8.06 12.84
C VAL A 250 46.76 7.49 13.78
N ALA A 251 45.66 8.22 14.01
CA ALA A 251 44.53 7.73 14.79
C ALA A 251 43.92 6.47 14.15
N ILE A 252 43.65 6.47 12.83
CA ILE A 252 43.15 5.30 12.11
C ILE A 252 44.06 4.09 12.29
N ALA A 253 45.36 4.25 12.12
CA ALA A 253 46.32 3.16 12.31
C ALA A 253 46.34 2.65 13.75
N PHE A 254 46.32 3.55 14.74
CA PHE A 254 46.29 3.22 16.16
C PHE A 254 45.02 2.43 16.55
N TYR A 255 43.85 2.92 16.15
CA TYR A 255 42.58 2.24 16.43
C TYR A 255 42.41 0.93 15.63
N ALA A 256 43.00 0.83 14.44
CA ALA A 256 43.06 -0.44 13.70
C ALA A 256 43.88 -1.49 14.46
N LEU A 257 45.02 -1.11 15.06
CA LEU A 257 45.81 -2.01 15.91
C LEU A 257 45.04 -2.43 17.17
N ILE A 258 44.32 -1.50 17.81
CA ILE A 258 43.44 -1.80 18.95
C ILE A 258 42.34 -2.79 18.53
N ALA A 259 41.66 -2.54 17.42
CA ALA A 259 40.62 -3.42 16.90
C ALA A 259 41.15 -4.84 16.64
N ILE A 260 42.34 -4.97 16.04
CA ILE A 260 43.00 -6.27 15.83
C ILE A 260 43.32 -6.95 17.16
N GLY A 261 43.85 -6.20 18.13
CA GLY A 261 44.17 -6.69 19.47
C GLY A 261 42.94 -7.20 20.22
N LEU A 262 41.88 -6.40 20.27
CA LEU A 262 40.61 -6.73 20.91
C LEU A 262 39.98 -7.98 20.29
N ASN A 263 39.90 -8.06 18.96
CA ASN A 263 39.37 -9.25 18.31
C ASN A 263 40.23 -10.49 18.59
N ARG A 264 41.56 -10.40 18.54
CA ARG A 264 42.41 -11.55 18.89
C ARG A 264 42.18 -12.01 20.34
N LEU A 265 41.93 -11.09 21.26
CA LEU A 265 41.60 -11.39 22.65
C LEU A 265 40.23 -12.09 22.76
N VAL A 266 39.18 -11.55 22.12
CA VAL A 266 37.84 -12.14 22.11
C VAL A 266 37.88 -13.58 21.56
N PHE A 267 38.60 -13.82 20.46
CA PHE A 267 38.76 -15.16 19.89
C PHE A 267 39.58 -16.11 20.77
N ARG A 268 40.42 -15.59 21.68
CA ARG A 268 41.18 -16.41 22.64
C ARG A 268 40.30 -16.90 23.80
N PHE A 269 39.33 -16.11 24.22
CA PHE A 269 38.43 -16.43 25.34
C PHE A 269 37.08 -17.04 24.90
N MET A 270 36.90 -17.31 23.61
CA MET A 270 35.66 -17.88 23.08
C MET A 270 35.44 -19.32 23.59
N PRO A 271 34.24 -19.68 24.08
CA PRO A 271 34.00 -21.02 24.62
C PRO A 271 34.06 -22.11 23.54
N LYS A 272 34.56 -23.31 23.91
CA LYS A 272 34.74 -24.48 23.02
C LYS A 272 33.48 -24.89 22.23
N ARG A 273 32.28 -24.52 22.69
CA ARG A 273 31.00 -24.76 21.99
C ARG A 273 30.90 -24.10 20.61
N PHE A 274 31.66 -23.03 20.35
CA PHE A 274 31.64 -22.32 19.06
C PHE A 274 32.74 -22.78 18.09
N HIS A 275 33.61 -23.71 18.49
CA HIS A 275 34.68 -24.26 17.65
C HIS A 275 34.15 -25.42 16.79
N THR A 276 33.29 -25.13 15.82
CA THR A 276 32.98 -26.06 14.73
C THR A 276 34.14 -26.14 13.72
N GLU A 277 34.33 -27.28 13.04
CA GLU A 277 35.39 -27.44 12.03
C GLU A 277 35.28 -26.40 10.91
N GLU A 278 34.06 -26.03 10.53
CA GLU A 278 33.80 -24.99 9.55
C GLU A 278 34.23 -23.61 10.05
N PHE A 279 34.01 -23.30 11.33
CA PHE A 279 34.44 -22.05 11.96
C PHE A 279 35.96 -21.90 11.97
N LEU A 280 36.68 -22.99 12.26
CA LEU A 280 38.15 -23.00 12.26
C LEU A 280 38.73 -22.77 10.86
N LYS A 281 38.15 -23.38 9.81
CA LYS A 281 38.57 -23.13 8.41
C LYS A 281 38.27 -21.68 7.96
N LYS A 282 37.21 -21.06 8.48
CA LYS A 282 36.82 -19.68 8.15
C LYS A 282 37.49 -18.60 9.03
N ARG A 283 38.29 -18.99 10.04
CA ARG A 283 38.82 -18.12 11.10
C ARG A 283 39.42 -16.79 10.61
N SER A 284 40.29 -16.82 9.60
CA SER A 284 40.93 -15.59 9.10
C SER A 284 39.92 -14.62 8.50
N SER A 285 38.92 -15.13 7.77
CA SER A 285 37.87 -14.28 7.20
C SER A 285 36.99 -13.68 8.28
N ILE A 286 36.60 -14.47 9.30
CA ILE A 286 35.80 -13.98 10.42
C ILE A 286 36.56 -12.88 11.17
N MET A 287 37.87 -13.05 11.39
CA MET A 287 38.73 -12.02 11.99
C MET A 287 38.76 -10.72 11.17
N TRP A 288 38.89 -10.77 9.84
CA TRP A 288 38.83 -9.58 8.99
C TRP A 288 37.47 -8.87 9.08
N THR A 289 36.38 -9.64 9.09
CA THR A 289 35.03 -9.10 9.24
C THR A 289 34.83 -8.43 10.60
N THR A 290 35.18 -9.11 11.71
CA THR A 290 34.96 -8.55 13.04
C THR A 290 35.89 -7.37 13.31
N THR A 291 37.12 -7.38 12.79
CA THR A 291 38.01 -6.21 12.87
C THR A 291 37.45 -4.99 12.16
N ALA A 292 36.89 -5.14 10.96
CA ALA A 292 36.23 -4.04 10.25
C ALA A 292 35.05 -3.46 11.05
N ILE A 293 34.19 -4.30 11.61
CA ILE A 293 33.04 -3.87 12.44
C ILE A 293 33.51 -3.16 13.71
N THR A 294 34.47 -3.73 14.43
CA THR A 294 34.99 -3.10 15.66
C THR A 294 35.70 -1.79 15.38
N LEU A 295 36.41 -1.67 14.25
CA LEU A 295 37.05 -0.42 13.84
C LEU A 295 36.00 0.64 13.49
N ALA A 296 34.91 0.26 12.81
CA ALA A 296 33.80 1.16 12.51
C ALA A 296 33.13 1.67 13.80
N LEU A 297 32.92 0.79 14.78
CA LEU A 297 32.37 1.16 16.09
C LEU A 297 33.30 2.11 16.87
N LEU A 298 34.60 1.80 16.93
CA LEU A 298 35.59 2.67 17.58
C LEU A 298 35.63 4.06 16.93
N MET A 299 35.64 4.11 15.59
CA MET A 299 35.60 5.38 14.85
C MET A 299 34.30 6.15 15.07
N GLY A 300 33.16 5.46 15.14
CA GLY A 300 31.87 6.07 15.46
C GLY A 300 31.84 6.69 16.86
N ILE A 301 32.47 6.06 17.86
CA ILE A 301 32.60 6.60 19.21
C ILE A 301 33.45 7.87 19.19
N ILE A 302 34.61 7.85 18.52
CA ILE A 302 35.50 9.03 18.46
C ILE A 302 34.81 10.19 17.75
N ARG A 303 34.06 9.91 16.67
CA ARG A 303 33.24 10.91 15.97
C ARG A 303 32.29 11.64 16.93
N HIS A 304 31.69 10.94 17.89
CA HIS A 304 30.75 11.53 18.85
C HIS A 304 31.43 12.49 19.84
N TYR A 305 32.69 12.22 20.19
CA TYR A 305 33.46 13.02 21.16
C TYR A 305 34.37 14.08 20.53
N SER A 306 34.48 14.14 19.21
CA SER A 306 35.33 15.11 18.54
C SER A 306 34.61 16.45 18.38
N GLU A 307 35.25 17.54 18.77
CA GLU A 307 34.74 18.90 18.58
C GLU A 307 35.15 19.50 17.22
N GLN A 308 36.04 18.83 16.48
CA GLN A 308 36.58 19.34 15.22
C GLN A 308 35.78 18.85 14.00
N ASN A 309 35.28 19.80 13.20
CA ASN A 309 34.44 19.52 12.03
C ASN A 309 35.14 18.63 10.98
N PHE A 310 36.45 18.83 10.75
CA PHE A 310 37.23 17.99 9.84
C PHE A 310 37.22 16.52 10.26
N PHE A 311 37.49 16.27 11.55
CA PHE A 311 37.55 14.91 12.08
C PHE A 311 36.17 14.24 12.06
N ILE A 312 35.10 14.98 12.40
CA ILE A 312 33.72 14.48 12.33
C ILE A 312 33.36 14.05 10.90
N MET A 313 33.68 14.88 9.90
CA MET A 313 33.42 14.58 8.49
C MET A 313 34.24 13.38 8.01
N ALA A 314 35.56 13.42 8.18
CA ALA A 314 36.46 12.39 7.66
C ALA A 314 36.25 11.02 8.33
N SER A 315 36.01 10.99 9.64
CA SER A 315 35.65 9.75 10.34
C SER A 315 34.30 9.20 9.88
N GLY A 316 33.33 10.05 9.54
CA GLY A 316 32.04 9.65 8.96
C GLY A 316 32.21 8.86 7.66
N LEU A 317 32.94 9.43 6.69
CA LEU A 317 33.19 8.78 5.40
C LEU A 317 33.97 7.47 5.54
N PHE A 318 34.91 7.43 6.48
CA PHE A 318 35.67 6.21 6.76
C PHE A 318 34.80 5.13 7.42
N VAL A 319 33.88 5.50 8.31
CA VAL A 319 32.92 4.56 8.92
C VAL A 319 31.98 3.97 7.87
N GLU A 320 31.48 4.78 6.93
CA GLU A 320 30.65 4.31 5.81
C GLU A 320 31.40 3.27 4.96
N TYR A 321 32.67 3.54 4.64
CA TYR A 321 33.54 2.57 3.96
C TYR A 321 33.71 1.27 4.74
N LEU A 322 33.97 1.35 6.05
CA LEU A 322 34.17 0.16 6.88
C LEU A 322 32.90 -0.68 6.97
N TRP A 323 31.72 -0.06 6.96
CA TRP A 323 30.45 -0.77 6.86
C TRP A 323 30.26 -1.47 5.53
N LEU A 324 30.57 -0.81 4.41
CA LEU A 324 30.58 -1.43 3.08
C LEU A 324 31.51 -2.64 3.03
N LEU A 325 32.72 -2.49 3.56
CA LEU A 325 33.72 -3.55 3.65
C LEU A 325 33.21 -4.71 4.53
N ALA A 326 32.67 -4.42 5.71
CA ALA A 326 32.11 -5.42 6.61
C ALA A 326 30.98 -6.21 5.94
N VAL A 327 30.08 -5.53 5.22
CA VAL A 327 28.97 -6.13 4.49
C VAL A 327 29.45 -7.10 3.40
N ILE A 328 30.42 -6.70 2.58
CA ILE A 328 31.00 -7.57 1.54
C ILE A 328 31.64 -8.81 2.21
N LEU A 329 32.39 -8.62 3.29
CA LEU A 329 33.05 -9.72 4.00
C LEU A 329 32.06 -10.66 4.69
N ILE A 330 30.97 -10.15 5.29
CA ILE A 330 29.89 -10.97 5.87
C ILE A 330 29.21 -11.80 4.77
N SER A 331 28.88 -11.16 3.64
CA SER A 331 28.23 -11.84 2.53
C SER A 331 29.08 -13.00 1.99
N LEU A 332 30.38 -12.77 1.80
CA LEU A 332 31.32 -13.83 1.38
C LEU A 332 31.43 -14.96 2.41
N LEU A 333 31.43 -14.64 3.70
CA LEU A 333 31.56 -15.62 4.79
C LEU A 333 30.34 -16.56 4.88
N LEU A 334 29.14 -16.03 4.67
CA LEU A 334 27.88 -16.78 4.73
C LEU A 334 27.62 -17.57 3.45
N ARG A 335 27.96 -17.02 2.28
CA ARG A 335 27.65 -17.61 0.98
C ARG A 335 28.65 -18.67 0.52
N VAL A 336 29.94 -18.47 0.79
CA VAL A 336 31.02 -19.25 0.19
C VAL A 336 31.47 -20.38 1.12
N ASN A 337 31.72 -21.56 0.52
CA ASN A 337 32.23 -22.72 1.24
C ASN A 337 33.64 -22.45 1.82
N SER A 338 33.98 -23.12 2.92
CA SER A 338 35.22 -22.90 3.68
C SER A 338 36.51 -23.02 2.84
N GLU A 339 36.52 -23.87 1.81
CA GLU A 339 37.68 -24.03 0.90
C GLU A 339 37.75 -22.97 -0.21
N GLN A 340 36.62 -22.34 -0.53
CA GLN A 340 36.49 -21.39 -1.62
C GLN A 340 36.70 -19.93 -1.18
N ILE A 341 36.59 -19.64 0.13
CA ILE A 341 36.70 -18.28 0.70
C ILE A 341 37.99 -17.57 0.33
N ARG A 342 39.14 -18.28 0.37
CA ARG A 342 40.42 -17.67 0.02
C ARG A 342 40.41 -17.20 -1.43
N SER A 343 39.88 -18.02 -2.33
CA SER A 343 39.75 -17.68 -3.76
C SER A 343 38.83 -16.49 -3.97
N ALA A 344 37.66 -16.48 -3.31
CA ALA A 344 36.70 -15.38 -3.41
C ALA A 344 37.29 -14.05 -2.94
N PHE A 345 38.00 -14.02 -1.82
CA PHE A 345 38.66 -12.82 -1.31
C PHE A 345 39.66 -12.22 -2.31
N HIS A 346 40.44 -13.06 -3.01
CA HIS A 346 41.40 -12.57 -4.00
C HIS A 346 40.73 -11.93 -5.23
N ILE A 347 39.50 -12.33 -5.59
CA ILE A 347 38.80 -11.72 -6.72
C ILE A 347 38.18 -10.37 -6.34
N TYR A 348 37.69 -10.22 -5.10
CA TYR A 348 37.12 -8.95 -4.62
C TYR A 348 38.18 -7.96 -4.09
N ALA A 349 39.40 -8.40 -3.78
CA ALA A 349 40.47 -7.55 -3.25
C ALA A 349 40.79 -6.30 -4.09
N PRO A 350 40.92 -6.36 -5.44
CA PRO A 350 41.17 -5.16 -6.25
C PRO A 350 40.08 -4.10 -6.11
N LEU A 351 38.82 -4.54 -5.94
CA LEU A 351 37.66 -3.66 -5.76
C LEU A 351 37.66 -3.00 -4.38
N LEU A 352 38.02 -3.74 -3.33
CA LEU A 352 38.15 -3.19 -1.98
C LEU A 352 39.29 -2.16 -1.92
N VAL A 353 40.43 -2.47 -2.53
CA VAL A 353 41.59 -1.56 -2.56
C VAL A 353 41.27 -0.27 -3.30
N ILE A 354 40.64 -0.34 -4.47
CA ILE A 354 40.28 0.89 -5.20
C ILE A 354 39.24 1.71 -4.43
N GLY A 355 38.29 1.06 -3.75
CA GLY A 355 37.33 1.74 -2.87
C GLY A 355 38.02 2.49 -1.72
N PHE A 356 39.00 1.86 -1.06
CA PHE A 356 39.81 2.52 -0.04
C PHE A 356 40.60 3.71 -0.59
N VAL A 357 41.24 3.57 -1.76
CA VAL A 357 42.01 4.64 -2.40
C VAL A 357 41.11 5.84 -2.70
N VAL A 358 39.94 5.61 -3.30
CA VAL A 358 38.99 6.68 -3.65
C VAL A 358 38.49 7.43 -2.42
N ILE A 359 38.16 6.72 -1.35
CA ILE A 359 37.69 7.34 -0.10
C ILE A 359 38.82 8.09 0.60
N THR A 360 40.04 7.56 0.55
CA THR A 360 41.24 8.24 1.05
C THR A 360 41.49 9.54 0.28
N PHE A 361 41.35 9.53 -1.05
CA PHE A 361 41.49 10.73 -1.88
C PHE A 361 40.45 11.80 -1.52
N ARG A 362 39.21 11.38 -1.23
CA ARG A 362 38.16 12.28 -0.75
C ARG A 362 38.47 12.84 0.64
N ILE A 363 38.91 12.02 1.60
CA ILE A 363 39.25 12.45 2.96
C ILE A 363 40.41 13.46 2.96
N ILE A 364 41.42 13.24 2.11
CA ILE A 364 42.60 14.13 1.99
C ILE A 364 42.28 15.38 1.14
N LEU A 365 41.12 15.43 0.48
CA LEU A 365 40.72 16.51 -0.45
C LEU A 365 41.77 16.75 -1.54
N ILE A 366 42.24 15.67 -2.14
CA ILE A 366 43.30 15.73 -3.15
C ILE A 366 42.84 16.59 -4.35
N PRO A 367 43.69 17.54 -4.83
CA PRO A 367 43.38 18.33 -6.04
C PRO A 367 43.09 17.46 -7.26
N SER A 368 42.16 17.89 -8.12
CA SER A 368 41.73 17.14 -9.31
C SER A 368 42.89 16.80 -10.25
N GLU A 369 43.88 17.69 -10.39
CA GLU A 369 45.09 17.48 -11.20
C GLU A 369 45.99 16.34 -10.68
N LEU A 370 46.03 16.14 -9.35
CA LEU A 370 46.77 15.04 -8.76
C LEU A 370 46.02 13.71 -8.94
N VAL A 371 44.68 13.74 -8.85
CA VAL A 371 43.83 12.58 -9.14
C VAL A 371 43.96 12.20 -10.62
N SER A 372 43.94 13.15 -11.56
CA SER A 372 44.02 12.86 -12.99
C SER A 372 45.36 12.25 -13.40
N LEU A 373 46.44 12.54 -12.68
CA LEU A 373 47.76 11.98 -12.91
C LEU A 373 47.93 10.56 -12.30
N ILE A 374 47.53 10.38 -11.03
CA ILE A 374 47.83 9.17 -10.25
C ILE A 374 46.75 8.09 -10.39
N PHE A 375 45.49 8.46 -10.60
CA PHE A 375 44.38 7.51 -10.60
C PHE A 375 44.37 6.55 -11.80
N PRO A 376 44.63 6.98 -13.06
CA PRO A 376 44.65 6.07 -14.22
C PRO A 376 45.59 4.86 -14.10
N PRO A 377 46.86 4.99 -13.64
CA PRO A 377 47.76 3.83 -13.49
C PRO A 377 47.34 2.92 -12.34
N ILE A 378 46.85 3.47 -11.22
CA ILE A 378 46.29 2.67 -10.11
C ILE A 378 45.13 1.81 -10.64
N LEU A 379 44.22 2.43 -11.40
CA LEU A 379 43.05 1.74 -11.94
C LEU A 379 43.44 0.62 -12.92
N LEU A 380 44.43 0.87 -13.79
CA LEU A 380 44.97 -0.15 -14.69
C LEU A 380 45.57 -1.33 -13.92
N THR A 381 46.34 -1.08 -12.85
CA THR A 381 46.91 -2.16 -12.04
C THR A 381 45.83 -2.99 -11.33
N CYS A 382 44.79 -2.35 -10.79
CA CYS A 382 43.64 -3.03 -10.19
C CYS A 382 42.85 -3.85 -11.22
N MET A 383 42.66 -3.35 -12.44
CA MET A 383 42.01 -4.09 -13.53
C MET A 383 42.80 -5.36 -13.89
N VAL A 384 44.12 -5.25 -14.08
CA VAL A 384 44.98 -6.39 -14.41
C VAL A 384 44.99 -7.41 -13.25
N TRP A 385 45.04 -6.92 -12.01
CA TRP A 385 44.96 -7.77 -10.82
C TRP A 385 43.64 -8.54 -10.75
N GLN A 386 42.50 -7.88 -11.04
CA GLN A 386 41.20 -8.54 -11.08
C GLN A 386 41.11 -9.56 -12.22
N TRP A 387 41.57 -9.22 -13.42
CA TRP A 387 41.62 -10.14 -14.56
C TRP A 387 42.38 -11.42 -14.22
N TRP A 388 43.56 -11.28 -13.60
CA TRP A 388 44.39 -12.42 -13.21
C TRP A 388 43.73 -13.27 -12.12
N GLY A 389 43.12 -12.61 -11.13
CA GLY A 389 42.35 -13.27 -10.07
C GLY A 389 41.20 -14.13 -10.62
N VAL A 390 40.42 -13.58 -11.55
CA VAL A 390 39.33 -14.27 -12.26
C VAL A 390 39.86 -15.45 -13.07
N LYS A 391 40.91 -15.27 -13.89
CA LYS A 391 41.47 -16.34 -14.72
C LYS A 391 41.97 -17.52 -13.89
N LYS A 392 42.58 -17.26 -12.73
CA LYS A 392 43.17 -18.29 -11.87
C LYS A 392 42.14 -19.07 -11.05
N HIS A 393 41.05 -18.44 -10.62
CA HIS A 393 40.12 -19.03 -9.65
C HIS A 393 38.68 -19.28 -10.17
N ASN A 394 38.42 -19.06 -11.47
CA ASN A 394 37.11 -19.19 -12.10
C ASN A 394 36.34 -20.49 -11.75
N ARG A 395 37.05 -21.62 -11.69
CA ARG A 395 36.43 -22.94 -11.45
C ARG A 395 36.02 -23.20 -9.99
N ASN A 396 36.52 -22.40 -9.04
CA ASN A 396 36.39 -22.67 -7.60
C ASN A 396 35.32 -21.80 -6.92
N ILE A 397 34.47 -21.08 -7.67
CA ILE A 397 33.59 -20.03 -7.13
C ILE A 397 32.15 -20.24 -7.65
N PRO A 398 31.10 -19.88 -6.87
CA PRO A 398 29.72 -19.97 -7.33
C PRO A 398 29.47 -19.20 -8.63
N ARG A 399 28.59 -19.73 -9.50
CA ARG A 399 28.27 -19.11 -10.81
C ARG A 399 27.75 -17.67 -10.69
N SER A 400 27.03 -17.37 -9.63
CA SER A 400 26.51 -16.03 -9.34
C SER A 400 27.61 -15.02 -9.00
N ASP A 401 28.61 -15.41 -8.20
CA ASP A 401 29.78 -14.57 -7.91
C ASP A 401 30.67 -14.40 -9.14
N MET A 402 30.77 -15.43 -9.99
CA MET A 402 31.42 -15.31 -11.30
C MET A 402 30.74 -14.25 -12.18
N PHE A 403 29.41 -14.22 -12.22
CA PHE A 403 28.69 -13.18 -12.94
C PHE A 403 29.01 -11.77 -12.39
N TYR A 404 28.98 -11.58 -11.07
CA TYR A 404 29.30 -10.28 -10.45
C TYR A 404 30.73 -9.83 -10.72
N THR A 405 31.67 -10.76 -10.75
CA THR A 405 33.08 -10.47 -10.98
C THR A 405 33.37 -10.15 -12.45
N TYR A 406 32.67 -10.78 -13.39
CA TYR A 406 32.70 -10.37 -14.80
C TYR A 406 32.11 -8.97 -15.01
N VAL A 407 30.95 -8.67 -14.40
CA VAL A 407 30.38 -7.31 -14.48
C VAL A 407 31.35 -6.30 -13.85
N SER A 408 31.95 -6.63 -12.70
CA SER A 408 32.98 -5.78 -12.10
C SER A 408 34.15 -5.54 -13.03
N LEU A 409 34.65 -6.57 -13.72
CA LEU A 409 35.73 -6.43 -14.69
C LEU A 409 35.34 -5.51 -15.86
N THR A 410 34.09 -5.61 -16.34
CA THR A 410 33.59 -4.69 -17.38
C THR A 410 33.53 -3.24 -16.90
N VAL A 411 33.13 -3.00 -15.64
CA VAL A 411 33.15 -1.66 -15.04
C VAL A 411 34.58 -1.15 -14.90
N PHE A 412 35.54 -1.98 -14.48
CA PHE A 412 36.95 -1.60 -14.44
C PHE A 412 37.47 -1.22 -15.83
N ILE A 413 37.17 -2.00 -16.87
CA ILE A 413 37.56 -1.69 -18.25
C ILE A 413 36.97 -0.34 -18.67
N ALA A 414 35.67 -0.15 -18.49
CA ALA A 414 34.99 1.11 -18.82
C ALA A 414 35.59 2.30 -18.06
N SER A 415 35.93 2.10 -16.79
CA SER A 415 36.57 3.11 -15.94
C SER A 415 37.98 3.44 -16.42
N VAL A 416 38.82 2.46 -16.81
CA VAL A 416 40.13 2.72 -17.43
C VAL A 416 39.94 3.56 -18.69
N CYS A 417 39.03 3.16 -19.58
CA CYS A 417 38.78 3.88 -20.83
C CYS A 417 38.34 5.34 -20.58
N CYS A 418 37.40 5.56 -19.67
CA CYS A 418 36.95 6.92 -19.31
C CYS A 418 38.09 7.75 -18.72
N SER A 419 38.88 7.16 -17.82
CA SER A 419 40.02 7.82 -17.18
C SER A 419 41.10 8.21 -18.19
N TRP A 420 41.37 7.35 -19.17
CA TRP A 420 42.35 7.62 -20.23
C TRP A 420 41.86 8.65 -21.24
N ALA A 421 40.55 8.71 -21.50
CA ALA A 421 39.92 9.70 -22.36
C ALA A 421 39.81 11.11 -21.73
N GLY A 422 40.32 11.33 -20.51
CA GLY A 422 40.29 12.61 -19.82
C GLY A 422 39.11 12.80 -18.84
N TYR A 423 38.22 11.80 -18.72
CA TYR A 423 37.07 11.81 -17.80
C TYR A 423 37.39 11.04 -16.50
N THR A 424 38.41 11.52 -15.78
CA THR A 424 38.92 10.84 -14.57
C THR A 424 37.92 10.86 -13.40
N LEU A 425 37.19 11.95 -13.20
CA LEU A 425 36.13 12.04 -12.18
C LEU A 425 34.94 11.11 -12.51
N LEU A 426 34.53 11.03 -13.77
CA LEU A 426 33.50 10.09 -14.22
C LEU A 426 33.93 8.64 -13.95
N SER A 427 35.21 8.32 -14.20
CA SER A 427 35.77 7.00 -13.89
C SER A 427 35.71 6.68 -12.38
N VAL A 428 35.99 7.65 -11.51
CA VAL A 428 35.86 7.47 -10.04
C VAL A 428 34.39 7.21 -9.69
N GLN A 429 33.47 8.00 -10.26
CA GLN A 429 32.03 7.88 -10.00
C GLN A 429 31.47 6.52 -10.41
N LEU A 430 31.86 6.02 -11.59
CA LEU A 430 31.45 4.69 -12.08
C LEU A 430 31.87 3.58 -11.12
N LEU A 431 33.08 3.66 -10.56
CA LEU A 431 33.58 2.68 -9.60
C LEU A 431 32.84 2.73 -8.26
N ILE A 432 32.61 3.93 -7.70
CA ILE A 432 31.86 4.06 -6.44
C ILE A 432 30.44 3.53 -6.65
N TRP A 433 29.77 3.92 -7.72
CA TRP A 433 28.43 3.41 -8.02
C TRP A 433 28.42 1.89 -8.11
N TRP A 434 29.38 1.28 -8.81
CA TRP A 434 29.48 -0.17 -8.87
C TRP A 434 29.78 -0.83 -7.52
N ILE A 435 30.66 -0.27 -6.70
CA ILE A 435 30.93 -0.77 -5.34
C ILE A 435 29.65 -0.75 -4.51
N MET A 436 28.92 0.38 -4.51
CA MET A 436 27.66 0.52 -3.79
C MET A 436 26.62 -0.49 -4.32
N GLN A 437 26.46 -0.60 -5.65
CA GLN A 437 25.50 -1.54 -6.24
C GLN A 437 25.86 -2.99 -5.92
N LEU A 438 27.14 -3.35 -5.99
CA LEU A 438 27.61 -4.68 -5.62
C LEU A 438 27.32 -4.96 -4.15
N THR A 439 27.51 -3.99 -3.24
CA THR A 439 27.18 -4.20 -1.81
C THR A 439 25.69 -4.44 -1.61
N CYS A 440 24.81 -3.68 -2.28
CA CYS A 440 23.37 -3.92 -2.23
C CYS A 440 22.99 -5.28 -2.81
N ILE A 441 23.60 -5.72 -3.91
CA ILE A 441 23.34 -7.05 -4.48
C ILE A 441 23.80 -8.13 -3.50
N LEU A 442 25.01 -7.99 -2.94
CA LEU A 442 25.59 -8.97 -2.02
C LEU A 442 24.83 -9.09 -0.70
N THR A 443 24.25 -8.00 -0.18
CA THR A 443 23.36 -8.06 1.00
C THR A 443 22.08 -8.79 0.69
N ILE A 444 21.45 -8.47 -0.44
CA ILE A 444 20.20 -9.11 -0.87
C ILE A 444 20.43 -10.61 -1.10
N THR A 445 21.51 -11.01 -1.78
CA THR A 445 21.82 -12.43 -1.97
C THR A 445 22.11 -13.13 -0.65
N CYS A 446 22.80 -12.47 0.29
CA CYS A 446 23.07 -13.01 1.62
C CYS A 446 21.77 -13.28 2.40
N ILE A 447 20.82 -12.34 2.37
CA ILE A 447 19.51 -12.50 3.00
C ILE A 447 18.71 -13.60 2.29
N SER A 448 18.78 -13.67 0.96
CA SER A 448 18.11 -14.71 0.17
C SER A 448 18.61 -16.12 0.52
N ASP A 449 19.92 -16.29 0.61
CA ASP A 449 20.54 -17.58 0.94
C ASP A 449 20.22 -17.96 2.39
N TYR A 450 20.22 -17.00 3.33
CA TYR A 450 19.77 -17.23 4.70
C TYR A 450 18.31 -17.66 4.80
N LEU A 451 17.41 -17.00 4.05
CA LEU A 451 15.99 -17.37 3.97
C LEU A 451 15.81 -18.79 3.42
N LYS A 452 16.61 -19.19 2.43
CA LYS A 452 16.59 -20.56 1.88
C LYS A 452 17.05 -21.59 2.90
N MET A 453 18.13 -21.31 3.64
CA MET A 453 18.57 -22.19 4.74
C MET A 453 17.50 -22.31 5.85
N TYR A 454 16.78 -21.22 6.12
CA TYR A 454 15.68 -21.20 7.08
C TYR A 454 14.48 -22.05 6.59
N GLU A 455 14.20 -22.02 5.29
CA GLU A 455 13.19 -22.84 4.63
C GLU A 455 13.47 -24.34 4.78
N GLU A 456 14.70 -24.76 4.49
CA GLU A 456 15.15 -26.16 4.59
C GLU A 456 15.08 -26.67 6.03
N LYS A 457 15.50 -25.86 7.02
CA LYS A 457 15.45 -26.24 8.44
C LYS A 457 14.02 -26.40 8.99
N ARG A 458 13.07 -25.62 8.50
CA ARG A 458 11.67 -25.63 8.96
C ARG A 458 10.78 -26.52 8.11
N ASP A 459 11.33 -27.14 7.06
CA ASP A 459 10.67 -27.95 6.03
C ASP A 459 9.36 -27.31 5.52
N PHE A 460 9.44 -26.02 5.16
CA PHE A 460 8.27 -25.26 4.70
C PHE A 460 7.67 -25.81 3.40
N SER A 461 8.43 -26.61 2.64
CA SER A 461 7.97 -27.27 1.41
C SER A 461 6.74 -28.17 1.63
N LYS A 462 6.59 -28.74 2.84
CA LYS A 462 5.50 -29.67 3.20
C LYS A 462 4.38 -29.03 4.01
N LYS A 463 4.50 -27.76 4.40
CA LYS A 463 3.55 -27.08 5.28
C LYS A 463 2.49 -26.32 4.48
N PRO A 464 1.23 -26.27 4.96
CA PRO A 464 0.18 -25.53 4.28
C PRO A 464 0.49 -24.03 4.23
N ILE A 465 -0.09 -23.34 3.23
CA ILE A 465 0.16 -21.92 2.97
C ILE A 465 -0.15 -21.02 4.18
N THR A 466 -1.06 -21.46 5.07
CA THR A 466 -1.46 -20.73 6.28
C THR A 466 -0.31 -20.50 7.26
N GLN A 467 0.75 -21.32 7.21
CA GLN A 467 1.95 -21.13 8.02
C GLN A 467 3.13 -20.53 7.21
N THR A 468 3.12 -20.69 5.89
CA THR A 468 4.23 -20.26 5.01
C THR A 468 3.95 -18.92 4.30
N TRP A 469 2.78 -18.31 4.48
CA TRP A 469 2.40 -17.06 3.81
C TRP A 469 3.39 -15.92 4.05
N PHE A 470 3.92 -15.79 5.28
CA PHE A 470 4.87 -14.74 5.60
C PHE A 470 6.22 -14.98 4.93
N TYR A 471 6.72 -16.22 4.98
CA TYR A 471 7.94 -16.62 4.30
C TYR A 471 7.83 -16.38 2.78
N THR A 472 6.73 -16.79 2.16
CA THR A 472 6.49 -16.59 0.73
C THR A 472 6.32 -15.12 0.38
N LEU A 473 5.74 -14.29 1.25
CA LEU A 473 5.67 -12.84 1.09
C LEU A 473 7.09 -12.25 1.04
N VAL A 474 7.92 -12.56 2.03
CA VAL A 474 9.30 -12.06 2.09
C VAL A 474 10.07 -12.51 0.85
N HIS A 475 10.04 -13.80 0.53
CA HIS A 475 10.80 -14.35 -0.60
C HIS A 475 10.30 -13.88 -1.97
N GLN A 476 8.99 -13.79 -2.20
CA GLN A 476 8.43 -13.48 -3.53
C GLN A 476 8.16 -11.99 -3.75
N VAL A 477 8.00 -11.19 -2.69
CA VAL A 477 7.73 -9.74 -2.76
C VAL A 477 8.91 -8.94 -2.28
N VAL A 478 9.35 -9.13 -1.04
CA VAL A 478 10.39 -8.28 -0.44
C VAL A 478 11.72 -8.45 -1.19
N MET A 479 12.15 -9.68 -1.50
CA MET A 479 13.43 -9.90 -2.17
C MET A 479 13.49 -9.24 -3.57
N PRO A 480 12.52 -9.43 -4.49
CA PRO A 480 12.56 -8.75 -5.78
C PRO A 480 12.35 -7.23 -5.69
N VAL A 481 11.54 -6.74 -4.75
CA VAL A 481 11.38 -5.31 -4.51
C VAL A 481 12.70 -4.69 -4.06
N LEU A 482 13.43 -5.33 -3.14
CA LEU A 482 14.76 -4.89 -2.74
C LEU A 482 15.73 -4.84 -3.93
N ILE A 483 15.66 -5.79 -4.87
CA ILE A 483 16.48 -5.76 -6.09
C ILE A 483 16.13 -4.56 -6.97
N VAL A 484 14.83 -4.28 -7.18
CA VAL A 484 14.38 -3.12 -7.99
C VAL A 484 14.87 -1.81 -7.39
N TRP A 485 14.73 -1.66 -6.06
CA TRP A 485 15.16 -0.47 -5.34
C TRP A 485 16.67 -0.40 -5.13
N SER A 486 17.40 -1.51 -5.20
CA SER A 486 18.86 -1.55 -4.99
C SER A 486 19.61 -0.62 -5.92
N LEU A 487 19.19 -0.53 -7.18
CA LEU A 487 19.80 0.34 -8.17
C LEU A 487 19.63 1.82 -7.82
N MET A 488 18.45 2.22 -7.36
CA MET A 488 18.22 3.60 -6.94
C MET A 488 18.97 3.91 -5.65
N LEU A 489 18.93 2.99 -4.68
CA LEU A 489 19.63 3.15 -3.40
C LEU A 489 21.14 3.26 -3.59
N SER A 490 21.73 2.46 -4.48
CA SER A 490 23.18 2.48 -4.73
C SER A 490 23.64 3.77 -5.40
N VAL A 491 22.88 4.29 -6.36
CA VAL A 491 23.16 5.59 -6.99
C VAL A 491 22.99 6.70 -5.95
N TYR A 492 21.90 6.69 -5.17
CA TYR A 492 21.68 7.68 -4.10
C TYR A 492 22.85 7.70 -3.12
N TRP A 493 23.26 6.54 -2.62
CA TRP A 493 24.34 6.45 -1.65
C TRP A 493 25.70 6.81 -2.28
N ALA A 494 25.95 6.44 -3.53
CA ALA A 494 27.15 6.87 -4.25
C ALA A 494 27.20 8.40 -4.47
N THR A 495 26.07 9.05 -4.71
CA THR A 495 26.00 10.52 -4.83
C THR A 495 26.09 11.23 -3.48
N ASP A 496 25.63 10.60 -2.40
CA ASP A 496 25.81 11.09 -1.03
C ASP A 496 27.30 11.13 -0.65
N VAL A 497 28.08 10.17 -1.16
CA VAL A 497 29.55 10.20 -1.11
C VAL A 497 30.17 11.38 -1.88
N PHE A 498 29.40 12.29 -2.47
CA PHE A 498 29.90 13.59 -2.96
C PHE A 498 28.99 14.75 -2.57
N ASN A 499 28.09 14.55 -1.61
CA ASN A 499 27.07 15.52 -1.20
C ASN A 499 26.19 15.99 -2.39
N LEU A 500 25.87 15.07 -3.29
CA LEU A 500 25.01 15.24 -4.47
C LEU A 500 23.70 14.44 -4.34
N SER A 501 23.34 13.99 -3.15
CA SER A 501 22.15 13.15 -2.88
C SER A 501 20.84 13.87 -3.19
N ASP A 502 20.74 15.17 -2.90
CA ASP A 502 19.56 15.99 -3.24
C ASP A 502 19.31 16.04 -4.75
N MET A 503 20.37 16.31 -5.54
CA MET A 503 20.29 16.32 -7.00
C MET A 503 19.86 14.95 -7.54
N CYS A 504 20.38 13.86 -6.95
CA CYS A 504 20.00 12.50 -7.31
C CYS A 504 18.51 12.23 -7.07
N TRP A 505 17.99 12.68 -5.93
CA TRP A 505 16.58 12.54 -5.61
C TRP A 505 15.67 13.34 -6.56
N ASP A 506 16.10 14.53 -6.96
CA ASP A 506 15.40 15.32 -7.97
C ASP A 506 15.39 14.62 -9.33
N VAL A 507 16.51 14.01 -9.75
CA VAL A 507 16.58 13.22 -10.99
C VAL A 507 15.63 12.01 -10.94
N PHE A 508 15.55 11.32 -9.80
CA PHE A 508 14.65 10.16 -9.64
C PHE A 508 13.17 10.53 -9.70
N ASN A 509 12.82 11.70 -9.15
CA ASN A 509 11.46 12.23 -9.18
C ASN A 509 11.14 13.02 -10.44
N HIS A 510 12.16 13.37 -11.23
CA HIS A 510 11.99 14.09 -12.48
C HIS A 510 11.06 13.31 -13.40
N LYS A 511 10.03 14.00 -13.87
CA LYS A 511 9.03 13.43 -14.76
C LYS A 511 9.60 13.40 -16.18
N ILE A 512 10.27 12.31 -16.53
CA ILE A 512 10.83 12.05 -17.87
C ILE A 512 9.76 12.28 -18.94
N ILE A 513 8.53 11.83 -18.65
CA ILE A 513 7.35 12.12 -19.46
C ILE A 513 6.38 12.89 -18.57
N ASN A 514 6.08 14.14 -18.93
CA ASN A 514 5.14 15.00 -18.21
C ASN A 514 4.04 15.49 -19.15
N GLN A 515 3.15 14.58 -19.56
CA GLN A 515 1.94 14.94 -20.29
C GLN A 515 0.72 14.88 -19.38
N LYS A 516 -0.36 15.58 -19.77
CA LYS A 516 -1.62 15.63 -19.00
C LYS A 516 -2.18 14.24 -18.70
N ASN A 517 -1.99 13.28 -19.61
CA ASN A 517 -2.52 11.92 -19.53
C ASN A 517 -1.42 10.87 -19.27
N LEU A 518 -0.18 11.25 -19.00
CA LEU A 518 0.89 10.30 -18.68
C LEU A 518 2.03 10.99 -17.94
N GLN A 519 2.26 10.59 -16.69
CA GLN A 519 3.38 11.06 -15.88
C GLN A 519 4.26 9.90 -15.44
N VAL A 520 5.44 9.79 -16.05
CA VAL A 520 6.41 8.73 -15.76
C VAL A 520 7.67 9.33 -15.15
N SER A 521 8.08 8.81 -14.00
CA SER A 521 9.39 9.03 -13.36
C SER A 521 10.01 7.69 -13.00
N ILE A 522 11.31 7.69 -12.67
CA ILE A 522 12.04 6.47 -12.30
C ILE A 522 11.44 5.86 -11.03
N VAL A 523 11.14 6.69 -10.02
CA VAL A 523 10.44 6.27 -8.80
C VAL A 523 9.09 5.64 -9.13
N LYS A 524 8.32 6.26 -10.04
CA LYS A 524 7.01 5.73 -10.39
C LYS A 524 7.08 4.35 -11.03
N LEU A 525 8.03 4.15 -11.94
CA LEU A 525 8.28 2.84 -12.56
C LEU A 525 8.69 1.79 -11.52
N ALA A 526 9.60 2.13 -10.60
CA ALA A 526 10.03 1.24 -9.52
C ALA A 526 8.85 0.79 -8.64
N ILE A 527 7.92 1.69 -8.34
CA ILE A 527 6.70 1.38 -7.58
C ILE A 527 5.76 0.47 -8.38
N VAL A 528 5.53 0.74 -9.68
CA VAL A 528 4.68 -0.11 -10.52
C VAL A 528 5.23 -1.54 -10.60
N VAL A 529 6.54 -1.69 -10.78
CA VAL A 529 7.23 -2.99 -10.78
C VAL A 529 7.14 -3.66 -9.41
N SER A 530 7.28 -2.89 -8.32
CA SER A 530 7.13 -3.40 -6.95
C SER A 530 5.71 -3.93 -6.68
N LEU A 531 4.69 -3.19 -7.13
CA LEU A 531 3.30 -3.62 -7.04
C LEU A 531 3.06 -4.91 -7.84
N TRP A 532 3.68 -5.08 -9.01
CA TRP A 532 3.55 -6.32 -9.78
C TRP A 532 3.95 -7.56 -8.97
N PHE A 533 5.04 -7.51 -8.22
CA PHE A 533 5.46 -8.61 -7.34
C PHE A 533 4.45 -8.87 -6.21
N LEU A 534 3.92 -7.81 -5.60
CA LEU A 534 2.89 -7.91 -4.56
C LEU A 534 1.63 -8.59 -5.09
N PHE A 535 1.10 -8.13 -6.23
CA PHE A 535 -0.11 -8.68 -6.84
C PHE A 535 0.10 -10.12 -7.33
N ARG A 536 1.29 -10.45 -7.84
CA ARG A 536 1.67 -11.83 -8.18
C ARG A 536 1.65 -12.75 -6.95
N TRP A 537 2.15 -12.30 -5.81
CA TRP A 537 2.09 -13.04 -4.55
C TRP A 537 0.64 -13.18 -4.06
N MET A 538 -0.14 -12.09 -4.06
CA MET A 538 -1.57 -12.13 -3.70
C MET A 538 -2.33 -13.16 -4.54
N SER A 539 -2.10 -13.19 -5.86
CA SER A 539 -2.71 -14.17 -6.75
C SER A 539 -2.39 -15.61 -6.35
N LYS A 540 -1.10 -15.93 -6.15
CA LYS A 540 -0.71 -17.28 -5.73
C LYS A 540 -1.28 -17.67 -4.37
N THR A 541 -1.20 -16.77 -3.39
CA THR A 541 -1.65 -17.01 -2.02
C THR A 541 -3.16 -17.25 -1.97
N ILE A 542 -3.96 -16.38 -2.60
CA ILE A 542 -5.42 -16.52 -2.62
C ILE A 542 -5.83 -17.83 -3.32
N LEU A 543 -5.20 -18.18 -4.45
CA LEU A 543 -5.48 -19.44 -5.15
C LEU A 543 -5.14 -20.67 -4.30
N SER A 544 -4.00 -20.64 -3.59
CA SER A 544 -3.60 -21.73 -2.71
C SER A 544 -4.48 -21.88 -1.46
N LEU A 545 -4.95 -20.76 -0.89
CA LEU A 545 -5.93 -20.76 0.20
C LEU A 545 -7.27 -21.33 -0.25
N MET A 546 -7.72 -20.95 -1.45
CA MET A 546 -8.95 -21.48 -2.05
C MET A 546 -8.84 -23.00 -2.29
N ARG A 547 -7.69 -23.48 -2.79
CA ARG A 547 -7.44 -24.92 -2.96
C ARG A 547 -7.56 -25.67 -1.64
N LEU A 548 -6.89 -25.17 -0.60
CA LEU A 548 -6.93 -25.77 0.73
C LEU A 548 -8.36 -25.79 1.31
N HIS A 549 -9.14 -24.71 1.10
CA HIS A 549 -10.54 -24.68 1.54
C HIS A 549 -11.40 -25.74 0.83
N PHE A 550 -11.25 -25.90 -0.48
CA PHE A 550 -12.04 -26.88 -1.24
C PHE A 550 -11.60 -28.33 -0.99
N GLU A 551 -10.30 -28.59 -0.83
CA GLU A 551 -9.79 -29.92 -0.48
C GLU A 551 -10.34 -30.43 0.86
N ILE A 552 -10.48 -29.53 1.86
CA ILE A 552 -11.06 -29.89 3.17
C ILE A 552 -12.56 -30.21 3.06
N LYS A 553 -13.29 -29.52 2.19
CA LYS A 553 -14.76 -29.61 2.12
C LYS A 553 -15.25 -30.71 1.18
N ASP A 554 -14.63 -30.86 0.00
CA ASP A 554 -15.01 -31.82 -1.04
C ASP A 554 -13.80 -32.17 -1.94
N PRO A 555 -12.98 -33.18 -1.60
CA PRO A 555 -11.77 -33.50 -2.36
C PRO A 555 -12.05 -33.98 -3.80
N SER A 556 -13.22 -34.60 -4.06
CA SER A 556 -13.59 -35.10 -5.39
C SER A 556 -13.93 -34.00 -6.41
N THR A 557 -14.33 -32.81 -5.95
CA THR A 557 -14.68 -31.68 -6.83
C THR A 557 -13.76 -30.47 -6.68
N ALA A 558 -12.79 -30.54 -5.77
CA ALA A 558 -11.88 -29.44 -5.45
C ALA A 558 -11.11 -28.94 -6.68
N GLU A 559 -10.50 -29.83 -7.48
CA GLU A 559 -9.70 -29.44 -8.65
C GLU A 559 -10.53 -28.68 -9.70
N SER A 560 -11.74 -29.16 -9.99
CA SER A 560 -12.65 -28.50 -10.94
C SER A 560 -13.07 -27.10 -10.46
N ARG A 561 -13.44 -26.98 -9.17
CA ARG A 561 -13.83 -25.69 -8.56
C ARG A 561 -12.65 -24.70 -8.51
N VAL A 562 -11.44 -25.20 -8.26
CA VAL A 562 -10.22 -24.37 -8.22
C VAL A 562 -9.86 -23.85 -9.61
N VAL A 563 -9.95 -24.68 -10.65
CA VAL A 563 -9.70 -24.26 -12.04
C VAL A 563 -10.70 -23.18 -12.47
N MET A 564 -11.98 -23.33 -12.13
CA MET A 564 -13.01 -22.33 -12.42
C MET A 564 -12.77 -21.01 -11.68
N GLY A 565 -12.48 -21.07 -10.37
CA GLY A 565 -12.21 -19.89 -9.55
C GLY A 565 -10.90 -19.18 -9.93
N LYS A 566 -9.94 -19.92 -10.50
CA LYS A 566 -8.62 -19.38 -10.85
C LYS A 566 -8.70 -18.21 -11.82
N ASN A 567 -9.46 -18.34 -12.90
CA ASN A 567 -9.57 -17.31 -13.93
C ASN A 567 -10.22 -16.04 -13.36
N VAL A 568 -11.27 -16.20 -12.54
CA VAL A 568 -11.98 -15.08 -11.91
C VAL A 568 -11.07 -14.33 -10.93
N ILE A 569 -10.38 -15.05 -10.05
CA ILE A 569 -9.46 -14.45 -9.07
C ILE A 569 -8.30 -13.75 -9.78
N GLN A 570 -7.72 -14.38 -10.80
CA GLN A 570 -6.65 -13.78 -11.59
C GLN A 570 -7.12 -12.51 -12.31
N LEU A 571 -8.32 -12.52 -12.90
CA LEU A 571 -8.90 -11.34 -13.54
C LEU A 571 -9.11 -10.18 -12.55
N ILE A 572 -9.65 -10.46 -11.35
CA ILE A 572 -9.85 -9.45 -10.32
C ILE A 572 -8.50 -8.86 -9.85
N ILE A 573 -7.53 -9.73 -9.54
CA ILE A 573 -6.23 -9.31 -9.00
C ILE A 573 -5.42 -8.53 -10.05
N TRP A 574 -5.27 -9.07 -11.26
CA TRP A 574 -4.53 -8.39 -12.33
C TRP A 574 -5.27 -7.16 -12.86
N GLY A 575 -6.60 -7.18 -12.89
CA GLY A 575 -7.42 -6.01 -13.19
C GLY A 575 -7.22 -4.89 -12.17
N THR A 576 -7.19 -5.23 -10.87
CA THR A 576 -6.92 -4.25 -9.80
C THR A 576 -5.51 -3.68 -9.91
N TRP A 577 -4.50 -4.52 -10.15
CA TRP A 577 -3.13 -4.08 -10.39
C TRP A 577 -3.02 -3.12 -11.58
N LEU A 578 -3.70 -3.45 -12.69
CA LEU A 578 -3.73 -2.60 -13.89
C LEU A 578 -4.36 -1.25 -13.58
N LEU A 579 -5.53 -1.21 -12.93
CA LEU A 579 -6.21 0.04 -12.57
C LEU A 579 -5.38 0.92 -11.63
N LEU A 580 -4.75 0.33 -10.61
CA LEU A 580 -3.84 1.06 -9.71
C LEU A 580 -2.61 1.60 -10.45
N THR A 581 -2.05 0.81 -11.37
CA THR A 581 -0.92 1.23 -12.20
C THR A 581 -1.29 2.42 -13.08
N LEU A 582 -2.44 2.36 -13.77
CA LEU A 582 -2.95 3.45 -14.60
C LEU A 582 -3.21 4.72 -13.76
N ALA A 583 -3.85 4.58 -12.60
CA ALA A 583 -4.12 5.70 -11.70
C ALA A 583 -2.82 6.35 -11.19
N TYR A 584 -1.84 5.55 -10.79
CA TYR A 584 -0.58 6.04 -10.26
C TYR A 584 0.26 6.77 -11.34
N LEU A 585 0.26 6.24 -12.57
CA LEU A 585 0.88 6.88 -13.74
C LEU A 585 0.08 8.06 -14.32
N HIS A 586 -1.09 8.38 -13.73
CA HIS A 586 -2.00 9.44 -14.19
C HIS A 586 -2.46 9.23 -15.65
N ILE A 587 -2.66 7.98 -16.03
CA ILE A 587 -3.23 7.63 -17.33
C ILE A 587 -4.73 7.86 -17.30
N SER A 588 -5.26 8.56 -18.31
CA SER A 588 -6.70 8.80 -18.45
C SER A 588 -7.45 7.48 -18.58
N VAL A 589 -8.27 7.12 -17.58
CA VAL A 589 -9.08 5.90 -17.54
C VAL A 589 -10.47 6.06 -18.16
N GLU A 590 -10.80 7.22 -18.73
CA GLU A 590 -12.13 7.57 -19.26
C GLU A 590 -12.62 6.58 -20.33
N TRP A 591 -11.76 6.24 -21.30
CA TRP A 591 -12.09 5.27 -22.35
C TRP A 591 -12.28 3.85 -21.77
N LEU A 592 -11.52 3.49 -20.73
CA LEU A 592 -11.60 2.20 -20.07
C LEU A 592 -12.88 2.09 -19.23
N LEU A 593 -13.33 3.20 -18.63
CA LEU A 593 -14.64 3.29 -17.96
C LEU A 593 -15.79 3.11 -18.96
N ALA A 594 -15.70 3.72 -20.14
CA ALA A 594 -16.71 3.55 -21.19
C ALA A 594 -16.81 2.08 -21.66
N ILE A 595 -15.67 1.43 -21.92
CA ILE A 595 -15.62 0.00 -22.27
C ILE A 595 -16.15 -0.86 -21.12
N SER A 596 -15.75 -0.57 -19.88
CA SER A 596 -16.19 -1.32 -18.70
C SER A 596 -17.70 -1.19 -18.48
N ALA A 597 -18.29 -0.03 -18.74
CA ALA A 597 -19.74 0.19 -18.67
C ALA A 597 -20.49 -0.63 -19.72
N GLY A 598 -19.98 -0.66 -20.97
CA GLY A 598 -20.54 -1.49 -22.04
C GLY A 598 -20.42 -2.99 -21.72
N LEU A 599 -19.25 -3.43 -21.26
CA LEU A 599 -18.99 -4.82 -20.90
C LEU A 599 -19.80 -5.27 -19.68
N SER A 600 -19.95 -4.41 -18.67
CA SER A 600 -20.80 -4.66 -17.50
C SER A 600 -22.27 -4.80 -17.90
N THR A 601 -22.74 -3.96 -18.82
CA THR A 601 -24.10 -4.04 -19.37
C THR A 601 -24.30 -5.35 -20.16
N GLY A 602 -23.33 -5.72 -21.01
CA GLY A 602 -23.34 -6.99 -21.75
C GLY A 602 -23.36 -8.23 -20.84
N ILE A 603 -22.53 -8.25 -19.80
CA ILE A 603 -22.54 -9.31 -18.78
C ILE A 603 -23.88 -9.34 -18.04
N GLY A 604 -24.42 -8.17 -17.66
CA GLY A 604 -25.72 -8.07 -17.00
C GLY A 604 -26.86 -8.68 -17.83
N PHE A 605 -26.88 -8.40 -19.14
CA PHE A 605 -27.84 -9.02 -20.06
C PHE A 605 -27.63 -10.53 -20.20
N ALA A 606 -26.38 -10.99 -20.32
CA ALA A 606 -26.07 -12.42 -20.43
C ALA A 606 -26.42 -13.21 -19.15
N MET A 607 -26.31 -12.57 -17.98
CA MET A 607 -26.62 -13.18 -16.68
C MET A 607 -28.09 -13.02 -16.26
N LYS A 608 -28.92 -12.32 -17.05
CA LYS A 608 -30.32 -12.02 -16.72
C LYS A 608 -31.09 -13.27 -16.27
N ASP A 609 -31.09 -14.31 -17.10
CA ASP A 609 -31.86 -15.54 -16.83
C ASP A 609 -31.35 -16.31 -15.61
N ILE A 610 -30.03 -16.23 -15.32
CA ILE A 610 -29.43 -16.88 -14.15
C ILE A 610 -29.90 -16.18 -12.87
N ILE A 611 -29.85 -14.84 -12.86
CA ILE A 611 -30.29 -14.03 -11.71
C ILE A 611 -31.80 -14.23 -11.47
N GLU A 612 -32.58 -14.28 -12.54
CA GLU A 612 -34.02 -14.54 -12.49
C GLU A 612 -34.33 -15.91 -11.84
N ASN A 613 -33.62 -16.96 -12.25
CA ASN A 613 -33.75 -18.29 -11.62
C ASN A 613 -33.38 -18.29 -10.14
N ILE A 614 -32.31 -17.59 -9.74
CA ILE A 614 -31.89 -17.47 -8.34
C ILE A 614 -32.97 -16.77 -7.51
N TYR A 615 -33.47 -15.64 -8.00
CA TYR A 615 -34.52 -14.87 -7.32
C TYR A 615 -35.79 -15.71 -7.10
N TYR A 616 -36.26 -16.40 -8.14
CA TYR A 616 -37.42 -17.28 -8.03
C TYR A 616 -37.16 -18.50 -7.14
N GLY A 617 -35.93 -19.04 -7.15
CA GLY A 617 -35.53 -20.11 -6.24
C GLY A 617 -35.65 -19.71 -4.79
N THR A 618 -35.09 -18.54 -4.42
CA THR A 618 -35.23 -18.00 -3.06
C THR A 618 -36.70 -17.74 -2.71
N MET A 619 -37.50 -17.20 -3.63
CA MET A 619 -38.94 -17.01 -3.40
C MET A 619 -39.70 -18.33 -3.16
N LEU A 620 -39.41 -19.37 -3.93
CA LEU A 620 -40.03 -20.69 -3.76
C LEU A 620 -39.68 -21.29 -2.39
N MET A 621 -38.40 -21.22 -2.00
CA MET A 621 -37.90 -21.65 -0.69
C MET A 621 -38.54 -20.90 0.50
N THR A 622 -39.04 -19.69 0.28
CA THR A 622 -39.69 -18.88 1.33
C THR A 622 -41.06 -19.44 1.74
N GLY A 623 -41.59 -20.45 1.05
CA GLY A 623 -42.75 -21.24 1.51
C GLY A 623 -43.93 -21.33 0.55
N ARG A 624 -43.75 -21.03 -0.74
CA ARG A 624 -44.80 -21.25 -1.76
C ARG A 624 -44.96 -22.73 -2.12
N ILE A 625 -43.86 -23.48 -2.09
CA ILE A 625 -43.78 -24.93 -2.31
C ILE A 625 -42.83 -25.49 -1.26
N LYS A 626 -43.14 -26.65 -0.68
CA LYS A 626 -42.24 -27.35 0.24
C LYS A 626 -41.73 -28.64 -0.40
N ALA A 627 -40.52 -29.05 -0.02
CA ALA A 627 -40.06 -30.40 -0.31
C ALA A 627 -41.05 -31.41 0.30
N GLY A 628 -41.52 -32.35 -0.52
CA GLY A 628 -42.57 -33.31 -0.17
C GLY A 628 -43.96 -32.97 -0.70
N ASP A 629 -44.23 -31.74 -1.17
CA ASP A 629 -45.51 -31.38 -1.76
C ASP A 629 -45.75 -32.13 -3.08
N TRP A 630 -47.00 -32.49 -3.37
CA TRP A 630 -47.41 -32.96 -4.69
C TRP A 630 -47.89 -31.77 -5.52
N ILE A 631 -47.28 -31.61 -6.69
CA ILE A 631 -47.62 -30.55 -7.63
C ILE A 631 -47.95 -31.11 -9.01
N GLN A 632 -48.80 -30.41 -9.74
CA GLN A 632 -49.08 -30.66 -11.15
C GLN A 632 -48.64 -29.47 -11.98
N VAL A 633 -47.74 -29.72 -12.94
CA VAL A 633 -47.15 -28.72 -13.84
C VAL A 633 -47.21 -29.26 -15.27
N ASP A 634 -47.77 -28.50 -16.20
CA ASP A 634 -47.93 -28.90 -17.61
C ASP A 634 -48.58 -30.28 -17.81
N GLY A 635 -49.53 -30.64 -16.94
CA GLY A 635 -50.25 -31.92 -16.98
C GLY A 635 -49.55 -33.06 -16.22
N THR A 636 -48.25 -32.98 -15.97
CA THR A 636 -47.48 -33.98 -15.23
C THR A 636 -47.61 -33.78 -13.72
N MET A 637 -47.99 -34.83 -13.00
CA MET A 637 -48.10 -34.84 -11.54
C MET A 637 -46.87 -35.49 -10.91
N GLY A 638 -46.29 -34.84 -9.90
CA GLY A 638 -45.12 -35.37 -9.20
C GLY A 638 -44.90 -34.75 -7.83
N LYS A 639 -44.03 -35.38 -7.05
CA LYS A 639 -43.64 -34.98 -5.70
C LYS A 639 -42.35 -34.16 -5.74
N VAL A 640 -42.32 -33.03 -5.05
CA VAL A 640 -41.15 -32.16 -4.98
C VAL A 640 -40.07 -32.83 -4.13
N ALA A 641 -38.95 -33.21 -4.74
CA ALA A 641 -37.84 -33.88 -4.07
C ALA A 641 -36.91 -32.87 -3.37
N SER A 642 -36.49 -31.83 -4.09
CA SER A 642 -35.66 -30.75 -3.54
C SER A 642 -35.82 -29.45 -4.31
N ILE A 643 -35.60 -28.33 -3.63
CA ILE A 643 -35.59 -26.98 -4.21
C ILE A 643 -34.16 -26.45 -4.04
N SER A 644 -33.51 -26.11 -5.14
CA SER A 644 -32.19 -25.47 -5.18
C SER A 644 -32.31 -24.02 -5.63
N TYR A 645 -31.22 -23.25 -5.57
CA TYR A 645 -31.23 -21.84 -6.00
C TYR A 645 -31.63 -21.66 -7.47
N THR A 646 -31.25 -22.58 -8.36
CA THR A 646 -31.50 -22.44 -9.81
C THR A 646 -32.63 -23.33 -10.34
N SER A 647 -32.91 -24.46 -9.68
CA SER A 647 -33.88 -25.45 -10.15
C SER A 647 -34.63 -26.15 -9.02
N THR A 648 -35.81 -26.66 -9.34
CA THR A 648 -36.65 -27.51 -8.49
C THR A 648 -36.74 -28.90 -9.11
N ILE A 649 -36.44 -29.93 -8.31
CA ILE A 649 -36.47 -31.33 -8.74
C ILE A 649 -37.80 -31.94 -8.30
N VAL A 650 -38.52 -32.53 -9.25
CA VAL A 650 -39.82 -33.15 -9.06
C VAL A 650 -39.75 -34.61 -9.54
N GLU A 651 -40.14 -35.53 -8.69
CA GLU A 651 -40.25 -36.95 -9.00
C GLU A 651 -41.67 -37.24 -9.49
N SER A 652 -41.81 -37.61 -10.76
CA SER A 652 -43.08 -37.96 -11.40
C SER A 652 -43.73 -39.17 -10.74
N LEU A 653 -45.05 -39.29 -10.82
CA LEU A 653 -45.78 -40.50 -10.38
C LEU A 653 -45.25 -41.78 -11.07
N TYR A 654 -44.69 -41.65 -12.27
CA TYR A 654 -44.11 -42.74 -13.06
C TYR A 654 -42.64 -43.06 -12.72
N GLY A 655 -42.04 -42.37 -11.74
CA GLY A 655 -40.66 -42.59 -11.29
C GLY A 655 -39.58 -41.78 -12.03
N GLU A 656 -39.97 -40.90 -12.95
CA GLU A 656 -39.04 -40.02 -13.68
C GLU A 656 -38.63 -38.82 -12.82
N VAL A 657 -37.36 -38.43 -12.86
CA VAL A 657 -36.87 -37.22 -12.18
C VAL A 657 -36.84 -36.05 -13.16
N ILE A 658 -37.73 -35.09 -12.95
CA ILE A 658 -37.89 -33.91 -13.79
C ILE A 658 -37.29 -32.69 -13.08
N THR A 659 -36.38 -31.99 -13.76
CA THR A 659 -35.76 -30.78 -13.23
C THR A 659 -36.36 -29.56 -13.90
N PHE A 660 -37.09 -28.75 -13.14
CA PHE A 660 -37.64 -27.49 -13.61
C PHE A 660 -36.69 -26.34 -13.24
N GLN A 661 -36.41 -25.44 -14.20
CA GLN A 661 -35.82 -24.15 -13.85
C GLN A 661 -36.81 -23.34 -13.00
N ASN A 662 -36.33 -22.67 -11.96
CA ASN A 662 -37.20 -21.98 -11.01
C ASN A 662 -38.05 -20.88 -11.68
N SER A 663 -37.48 -20.16 -12.65
CA SER A 663 -38.21 -19.17 -13.47
C SER A 663 -39.37 -19.79 -14.24
N GLN A 664 -39.15 -20.95 -14.86
CA GLN A 664 -40.19 -21.66 -15.61
C GLN A 664 -41.30 -22.16 -14.71
N LEU A 665 -40.96 -22.72 -13.54
CA LEU A 665 -41.94 -23.20 -12.57
C LEU A 665 -42.76 -22.05 -11.97
N PHE A 666 -42.13 -20.90 -11.72
CA PHE A 666 -42.80 -19.74 -11.13
C PHE A 666 -43.65 -18.97 -12.13
N THR A 667 -43.22 -18.89 -13.40
CA THR A 667 -43.94 -18.19 -14.46
C THR A 667 -45.15 -19.01 -14.95
N LYS A 668 -45.04 -20.34 -14.97
CA LYS A 668 -46.15 -21.22 -15.32
C LYS A 668 -47.10 -21.39 -14.14
N ASN A 669 -48.39 -21.54 -14.46
CA ASN A 669 -49.39 -21.90 -13.46
C ASN A 669 -49.18 -23.36 -13.04
N TYR A 670 -48.84 -23.58 -11.76
CA TYR A 670 -48.77 -24.90 -11.16
C TYR A 670 -49.90 -25.10 -10.15
N LYS A 671 -50.39 -26.34 -10.02
CA LYS A 671 -51.38 -26.71 -9.01
C LYS A 671 -50.68 -27.43 -7.86
N ASN A 672 -50.81 -26.94 -6.64
CA ASN A 672 -50.34 -27.65 -5.46
C ASN A 672 -51.51 -28.48 -4.89
N LEU A 673 -51.36 -29.80 -4.90
CA LEU A 673 -52.40 -30.76 -4.56
C LEU A 673 -52.44 -31.07 -3.05
N THR A 674 -51.34 -30.89 -2.34
CA THR A 674 -51.21 -31.22 -0.90
C THR A 674 -51.42 -30.04 0.04
N ARG A 675 -51.25 -28.80 -0.43
CA ARG A 675 -51.21 -27.60 0.43
C ARG A 675 -52.53 -27.22 1.10
N ASN A 676 -53.68 -27.68 0.59
CA ASN A 676 -54.96 -27.43 1.22
C ASN A 676 -55.26 -28.50 2.28
N HIS A 677 -55.97 -29.56 1.90
CA HIS A 677 -56.31 -30.70 2.78
C HIS A 677 -56.04 -32.06 2.11
N GLY A 678 -55.29 -32.10 1.00
CA GLY A 678 -54.92 -33.34 0.30
C GLY A 678 -56.04 -34.05 -0.48
N TYR A 679 -57.27 -33.53 -0.45
CA TYR A 679 -58.40 -34.05 -1.22
C TYR A 679 -58.74 -33.13 -2.40
N ILE A 680 -59.13 -33.70 -3.53
CA ILE A 680 -59.64 -32.98 -4.71
C ILE A 680 -61.03 -33.48 -5.07
N LEU A 681 -61.80 -32.63 -5.74
CA LEU A 681 -63.11 -33.00 -6.25
C LEU A 681 -62.95 -33.92 -7.48
N ALA A 682 -63.44 -35.14 -7.38
CA ALA A 682 -63.59 -36.05 -8.49
C ALA A 682 -65.05 -36.05 -8.98
N LEU A 683 -65.20 -35.99 -10.29
CA LEU A 683 -66.48 -36.17 -10.99
C LEU A 683 -66.42 -37.57 -11.63
N VAL A 684 -67.22 -38.50 -11.11
CA VAL A 684 -67.26 -39.87 -11.60
C VAL A 684 -68.54 -40.06 -12.41
N PRO A 685 -68.45 -40.17 -13.75
CA PRO A 685 -69.61 -40.32 -14.61
C PRO A 685 -70.13 -41.75 -14.58
N PHE A 686 -71.46 -41.92 -14.59
CA PHE A 686 -72.13 -43.19 -14.82
C PHE A 686 -73.51 -42.95 -15.45
N SER A 687 -74.09 -43.98 -16.08
CA SER A 687 -75.32 -43.82 -16.88
C SER A 687 -76.30 -44.96 -16.61
N VAL A 688 -77.60 -44.67 -16.69
CA VAL A 688 -78.69 -45.63 -16.47
C VAL A 688 -79.75 -45.51 -17.58
N ALA A 689 -80.55 -46.56 -17.79
CA ALA A 689 -81.52 -46.62 -18.88
C ALA A 689 -82.68 -45.64 -18.65
N TYR A 690 -83.24 -45.13 -19.75
CA TYR A 690 -84.47 -44.34 -19.71
C TYR A 690 -85.62 -45.17 -19.11
N GLY A 691 -86.44 -44.53 -18.27
CA GLY A 691 -87.48 -45.20 -17.47
C GLY A 691 -87.06 -45.52 -16.03
N SER A 692 -85.76 -45.44 -15.71
CA SER A 692 -85.27 -45.54 -14.33
C SER A 692 -85.73 -44.36 -13.47
N LYS A 693 -86.16 -44.61 -12.22
CA LYS A 693 -86.58 -43.55 -11.29
C LYS A 693 -85.37 -42.76 -10.80
N ALA A 694 -85.09 -41.61 -11.42
CA ALA A 694 -83.89 -40.80 -11.13
C ALA A 694 -83.70 -40.43 -9.65
N GLY A 695 -84.78 -40.17 -8.91
CA GLY A 695 -84.69 -39.89 -7.46
C GLY A 695 -84.22 -41.10 -6.64
N GLN A 696 -84.62 -42.31 -7.05
CA GLN A 696 -84.22 -43.56 -6.42
C GLN A 696 -82.74 -43.88 -6.72
N VAL A 697 -82.30 -43.67 -7.97
CA VAL A 697 -80.89 -43.87 -8.37
C VAL A 697 -79.95 -42.96 -7.57
N LYS A 698 -80.31 -41.69 -7.40
CA LYS A 698 -79.50 -40.73 -6.60
C LYS A 698 -79.32 -41.21 -5.16
N GLY A 699 -80.42 -41.52 -4.46
CA GLY A 699 -80.36 -41.96 -3.06
C GLY A 699 -79.59 -43.27 -2.88
N LEU A 700 -79.84 -44.26 -3.74
CA LEU A 700 -79.16 -45.57 -3.67
C LEU A 700 -77.65 -45.46 -3.83
N ILE A 701 -77.18 -44.66 -4.79
CA ILE A 701 -75.75 -44.49 -5.03
C ILE A 701 -75.09 -43.61 -3.96
N GLU A 702 -75.77 -42.57 -3.47
CA GLU A 702 -75.28 -41.77 -2.35
C GLU A 702 -75.11 -42.63 -1.08
N ASP A 703 -76.11 -43.46 -0.76
CA ASP A 703 -76.08 -44.37 0.39
C ASP A 703 -75.01 -45.45 0.24
N ALA A 704 -74.88 -46.06 -0.95
CA ALA A 704 -73.89 -47.11 -1.21
C ALA A 704 -72.45 -46.60 -1.04
N ILE A 705 -72.13 -45.43 -1.59
CA ILE A 705 -70.80 -44.85 -1.46
C ILE A 705 -70.54 -44.34 -0.03
N GLN A 706 -71.56 -43.83 0.67
CA GLN A 706 -71.43 -43.46 2.07
C GLN A 706 -71.17 -44.69 2.97
N ASN A 707 -71.78 -45.83 2.65
CA ASN A 707 -71.59 -47.10 3.35
C ASN A 707 -70.25 -47.77 3.06
N LEU A 708 -69.63 -47.50 1.90
CA LEU A 708 -68.31 -48.01 1.52
C LEU A 708 -67.21 -47.61 2.53
N LYS A 709 -67.39 -46.49 3.26
CA LYS A 709 -66.44 -45.94 4.25
C LYS A 709 -64.98 -45.99 3.80
N HIS A 710 -64.74 -45.70 2.52
CA HIS A 710 -63.41 -45.78 1.95
C HIS A 710 -62.48 -44.76 2.61
N HIS A 711 -61.35 -45.20 3.15
CA HIS A 711 -60.39 -44.38 3.91
C HIS A 711 -59.70 -43.25 3.12
N MET A 712 -59.98 -43.13 1.82
CA MET A 712 -59.41 -42.15 0.89
C MET A 712 -60.49 -41.21 0.32
N ILE A 713 -61.73 -41.33 0.80
CA ILE A 713 -62.84 -40.40 0.54
C ILE A 713 -62.97 -39.50 1.77
N ASP A 714 -63.14 -38.20 1.54
CA ASP A 714 -63.36 -37.25 2.63
C ASP A 714 -64.81 -37.35 3.14
N ASN A 715 -65.00 -38.16 4.18
CA ASN A 715 -66.31 -38.38 4.81
C ASN A 715 -66.88 -37.14 5.50
N SER A 716 -66.10 -36.06 5.68
CA SER A 716 -66.60 -34.80 6.24
C SER A 716 -67.38 -33.95 5.22
N LYS A 717 -67.22 -34.25 3.91
CA LYS A 717 -67.84 -33.50 2.82
C LYS A 717 -69.00 -34.29 2.21
N ARG A 718 -70.06 -33.57 1.80
CA ARG A 718 -71.26 -34.19 1.25
C ARG A 718 -70.97 -34.80 -0.13
N ILE A 719 -71.23 -36.10 -0.24
CA ILE A 719 -71.30 -36.83 -1.50
C ILE A 719 -72.64 -36.48 -2.16
N ARG A 720 -72.65 -36.20 -3.47
CA ARG A 720 -73.88 -35.95 -4.22
C ARG A 720 -73.87 -36.59 -5.59
N VAL A 721 -75.00 -37.14 -6.00
CA VAL A 721 -75.23 -37.61 -7.36
C VAL A 721 -76.05 -36.56 -8.11
N VAL A 722 -75.46 -36.00 -9.16
CA VAL A 722 -76.09 -34.98 -9.99
C VAL A 722 -76.43 -35.61 -11.34
N MET A 723 -77.66 -35.44 -11.79
CA MET A 723 -78.03 -35.79 -13.16
C MET A 723 -77.46 -34.71 -14.07
N THR A 724 -76.56 -35.08 -14.98
CA THR A 724 -75.84 -34.11 -15.81
C THR A 724 -76.47 -33.92 -17.17
N GLU A 725 -76.97 -35.00 -17.78
CA GLU A 725 -77.45 -34.97 -19.15
C GLU A 725 -78.48 -36.08 -19.39
N MET A 726 -79.47 -35.81 -20.24
CA MET A 726 -80.37 -36.82 -20.80
C MET A 726 -79.88 -37.10 -22.22
N ALA A 727 -79.00 -38.09 -22.39
CA ALA A 727 -78.26 -38.38 -23.60
C ALA A 727 -78.97 -39.41 -24.49
N ASP A 728 -78.59 -39.56 -25.76
CA ASP A 728 -79.30 -40.32 -26.80
C ASP A 728 -79.85 -41.72 -26.43
N SER A 729 -79.19 -42.44 -25.51
CA SER A 729 -79.62 -43.78 -25.08
C SER A 729 -79.65 -43.96 -23.56
N SER A 730 -79.36 -42.92 -22.78
CA SER A 730 -79.18 -43.03 -21.32
C SER A 730 -79.39 -41.72 -20.57
N ILE A 731 -79.75 -41.82 -19.29
CA ILE A 731 -79.67 -40.70 -18.35
C ILE A 731 -78.28 -40.73 -17.72
N ASN A 732 -77.49 -39.68 -17.96
CA ASN A 732 -76.13 -39.54 -17.45
C ASN A 732 -76.15 -38.85 -16.09
N PHE A 733 -75.39 -39.43 -15.16
CA PHE A 733 -75.14 -38.93 -13.83
C PHE A 733 -73.66 -38.70 -13.61
N GLN A 734 -73.33 -37.75 -12.74
CA GLN A 734 -72.00 -37.60 -12.17
C GLN A 734 -72.09 -37.66 -10.65
N LEU A 735 -71.31 -38.56 -10.07
CA LEU A 735 -71.03 -38.55 -8.65
C LEU A 735 -69.98 -37.48 -8.36
N VAL A 736 -70.35 -36.52 -7.52
CA VAL A 736 -69.49 -35.46 -7.02
C VAL A 736 -68.95 -35.87 -5.65
N VAL A 737 -67.67 -36.22 -5.59
CA VAL A 737 -67.03 -36.79 -4.40
C VAL A 737 -65.62 -36.24 -4.19
N TRP A 738 -65.24 -36.00 -2.94
CA TRP A 738 -63.89 -35.58 -2.59
C TRP A 738 -63.02 -36.79 -2.30
N VAL A 739 -61.95 -36.95 -3.08
CA VAL A 739 -61.03 -38.10 -3.01
C VAL A 739 -59.60 -37.63 -2.82
N ASP A 740 -58.75 -38.50 -2.27
CA ASP A 740 -57.32 -38.23 -2.13
C ASP A 740 -56.70 -37.84 -3.49
N ALA A 741 -55.94 -36.74 -3.49
CA ALA A 741 -55.42 -36.14 -4.72
C ALA A 741 -54.40 -37.02 -5.43
N VAL A 742 -53.60 -37.78 -4.69
CA VAL A 742 -52.50 -38.60 -5.22
C VAL A 742 -53.05 -39.94 -5.71
N LYS A 743 -54.00 -40.52 -4.98
CA LYS A 743 -54.57 -41.84 -5.27
C LYS A 743 -55.90 -41.83 -6.02
N LYS A 744 -56.29 -40.68 -6.58
CA LYS A 744 -57.56 -40.48 -7.31
C LYS A 744 -57.93 -41.65 -8.25
N ILE A 745 -56.98 -42.16 -9.04
CA ILE A 745 -57.26 -43.21 -10.03
C ILE A 745 -57.80 -44.48 -9.36
N TYR A 746 -57.15 -44.91 -8.27
CA TYR A 746 -57.56 -46.11 -7.53
C TYR A 746 -58.92 -45.91 -6.87
N VAL A 747 -59.12 -44.78 -6.20
CA VAL A 747 -60.39 -44.48 -5.51
C VAL A 747 -61.56 -44.38 -6.48
N VAL A 748 -61.35 -43.76 -7.65
CA VAL A 748 -62.39 -43.68 -8.69
C VAL A 748 -62.74 -45.07 -9.23
N SER A 749 -61.76 -45.96 -9.39
CA SER A 749 -62.01 -47.35 -9.79
C SER A 749 -62.88 -48.08 -8.77
N ASP A 750 -62.56 -47.96 -7.48
CA ASP A 750 -63.32 -48.61 -6.40
C ASP A 750 -64.76 -48.06 -6.31
N ILE A 751 -64.92 -46.75 -6.50
CA ILE A 751 -66.23 -46.09 -6.59
C ILE A 751 -67.03 -46.62 -7.78
N LEU A 752 -66.42 -46.74 -8.97
CA LEU A 752 -67.09 -47.25 -10.16
C LEU A 752 -67.54 -48.70 -9.99
N ASN A 753 -66.71 -49.55 -9.38
CA ASN A 753 -67.08 -50.92 -9.04
C ASN A 753 -68.28 -50.94 -8.09
N CYS A 754 -68.25 -50.11 -7.03
CA CYS A 754 -69.36 -50.00 -6.09
C CYS A 754 -70.65 -49.51 -6.76
N ILE A 755 -70.58 -48.52 -7.66
CA ILE A 755 -71.72 -48.05 -8.45
C ILE A 755 -72.27 -49.20 -9.31
N TYR A 756 -71.40 -49.91 -10.03
CA TYR A 756 -71.78 -51.01 -10.91
C TYR A 756 -72.50 -52.12 -10.14
N ASP A 757 -71.94 -52.57 -9.02
CA ASP A 757 -72.52 -53.61 -8.18
C ASP A 757 -73.87 -53.17 -7.58
N THR A 758 -73.98 -51.90 -7.17
CA THR A 758 -75.21 -51.33 -6.59
C THR A 758 -76.33 -51.24 -7.61
N LEU A 759 -76.03 -50.81 -8.84
CA LEU A 759 -77.03 -50.72 -9.92
C LEU A 759 -77.57 -52.11 -10.28
N ASN A 760 -76.68 -53.10 -10.42
CA ASN A 760 -77.04 -54.47 -10.73
C ASN A 760 -77.87 -55.12 -9.62
N ALA A 761 -77.49 -54.94 -8.35
CA ALA A 761 -78.21 -55.51 -7.20
C ALA A 761 -79.64 -54.98 -7.05
N ASN A 762 -79.91 -53.77 -7.55
CA ASN A 762 -81.22 -53.12 -7.48
C ASN A 762 -82.02 -53.22 -8.80
N GLY A 763 -81.54 -54.00 -9.78
CA GLY A 763 -82.21 -54.19 -11.07
C GLY A 763 -82.30 -52.91 -11.92
N ILE A 764 -81.39 -51.96 -11.73
CA ILE A 764 -81.32 -50.75 -12.54
C ILE A 764 -80.49 -51.05 -13.78
N GLU A 765 -81.11 -50.96 -14.95
CA GLU A 765 -80.47 -51.29 -16.22
C GLU A 765 -79.41 -50.26 -16.62
N ILE A 766 -78.22 -50.75 -16.97
CA ILE A 766 -77.15 -49.97 -17.60
C ILE A 766 -77.35 -50.13 -19.12
N PRO A 767 -77.74 -49.07 -19.85
CA PRO A 767 -78.22 -49.21 -21.21
C PRO A 767 -77.06 -49.45 -22.17
N PHE A 768 -77.23 -50.41 -23.06
CA PHE A 768 -76.50 -50.43 -24.32
C PHE A 768 -77.02 -49.33 -25.25
N PRO A 769 -76.26 -48.94 -26.30
CA PRO A 769 -76.74 -48.00 -27.31
C PRO A 769 -78.11 -48.45 -27.88
N GLN A 770 -79.13 -47.61 -27.73
CA GLN A 770 -80.51 -47.89 -28.14
C GLN A 770 -80.74 -47.42 -29.58
N ARG A 771 -81.52 -48.18 -30.36
CA ARG A 771 -81.90 -47.83 -31.73
C ARG A 771 -83.33 -48.24 -32.01
N ASP A 772 -84.14 -47.28 -32.43
CA ASP A 772 -85.46 -47.56 -32.98
C ASP A 772 -85.31 -47.89 -34.47
N ILE A 773 -85.69 -49.11 -34.85
CA ILE A 773 -85.60 -49.61 -36.23
C ILE A 773 -87.01 -49.59 -36.83
N HIS A 774 -87.24 -48.71 -37.80
CA HIS A 774 -88.47 -48.70 -38.58
C HIS A 774 -88.33 -49.59 -39.81
N ILE A 775 -88.84 -50.83 -39.73
CA ILE A 775 -88.86 -51.77 -40.85
C ILE A 775 -90.03 -51.40 -41.77
N LYS A 776 -89.73 -50.92 -42.99
CA LYS A 776 -90.74 -50.66 -44.04
C LYS A 776 -90.79 -51.87 -44.97
N GLU A 777 -91.87 -52.63 -44.93
CA GLU A 777 -92.13 -53.67 -45.94
C GLU A 777 -92.52 -53.02 -47.26
N THR A 778 -91.73 -53.26 -48.30
CA THR A 778 -92.04 -52.80 -49.67
C THR A 778 -92.84 -53.92 -50.34
N LYS A 779 -94.10 -53.65 -50.71
CA LYS A 779 -94.94 -54.59 -51.46
C LYS A 779 -94.48 -54.73 -52.90
#